data_AF-A0A9P9R601-F1
#
_entry.id   AF-A0A9P9R601-F1
#
_cell.length_a   1.000
_cell.length_b   1.000
_cell.length_c   1.000
_cell.angle_alpha   90.00
_cell.angle_beta   90.00
_cell.angle_gamma   90.00
#
_symmetry.space_group_name_H-M   'P 1'
#
loop_
_entity.id
_entity.type
_entity.pdbx_description
1 polymer ?
#
loop_
_entity_poly.entity_id
_entity_poly.type
_entity_poly.pdbx_seq_one_letter_code
_entity_poly.pdbx_strand_id
1 'polypeptide(L)'
;MLLTFQKFPPGLRPESIPCSPASPRRDPSSRTLLHGHQHAEAGLNICSFNVARLKSAIYKELKASISWFLSSFIFILSTSPITSYAVYIMASSALQRLVRFVPRSSPSKILIGQPADKDIDVGAALRKGQEVAVNVWSGSSVLSPGSSTGTTETIDRVLSPLAQNEIGTIRCVGLNYRKHAAECGLDPPAIPVIFMKPATTIVDPWPARGTIPKLSQVDESGDYEAELAVVIGKTAKNVSEAEALDYVLGYTAANDVSSRTQQLNQSQWSFSKSFDGACPLGPTLVLKSLITDPTKLHMRGLKNGEVYQESGTDDLIFSVPKIISWLSQGTTLPPGTVIVTGTPAGVGMGRTPKDALRHGDEFAVEILPHIGTLTNIFEDEKSGFMTKFIVRMSGHVTVPETMKALRLVEFHKNYRLLHDVPVPKPKPDEVLIRVAAAGFCHTDIMVYHGITQVPLPFIGSHEPVGTIVGLGSDVSEIWHVGDRVGVTNFMDPCEGCNGCKWAMQGLGSLDPRFCDNRTMCETIGIIGIGGLGVLGIQFAKARGYRVVAIDNHEVGLKLASGVPSHLQPDLTLKLNDPETIQRISDFTDGIGLDAAIVCTSDDDANDWAAQRLQPRGVLVAAGFPEHGLKFDPMNLILREIVVKGTVHGSMSETREMIEFVVQHGIRSHLTLLTMEEAEDIAAKSEARAFTGRPVVKIGMQ
;
A
#
# COMPACT_ATOMS: atom_id res chain seq x y z
N MET A 1 -26.60 1.97 -26.37
CA MET A 1 -27.33 1.02 -25.50
C MET A 1 -27.36 1.62 -24.09
N LEU A 2 -28.54 1.69 -23.48
CA LEU A 2 -28.86 2.37 -22.23
C LEU A 2 -29.52 1.32 -21.30
N LEU A 3 -28.92 1.03 -20.14
CA LEU A 3 -29.42 0.03 -19.19
C LEU A 3 -30.06 0.72 -17.97
N THR A 4 -31.16 0.15 -17.46
CA THR A 4 -31.71 0.43 -16.11
C THR A 4 -31.95 -0.89 -15.40
N PHE A 5 -31.96 -0.85 -14.07
CA PHE A 5 -32.12 -2.05 -13.25
C PHE A 5 -33.53 -2.10 -12.63
N GLN A 6 -33.90 -3.20 -11.96
CA GLN A 6 -35.27 -3.37 -11.45
C GLN A 6 -35.29 -4.12 -10.11
N LYS A 7 -35.72 -3.41 -9.05
CA LYS A 7 -36.12 -3.92 -7.72
C LYS A 7 -37.23 -4.99 -7.73
N PHE A 8 -37.07 -6.05 -6.92
CA PHE A 8 -38.12 -7.01 -6.53
C PHE A 8 -38.73 -6.63 -5.16
N PRO A 9 -40.02 -6.94 -4.88
CA PRO A 9 -40.71 -6.51 -3.66
C PRO A 9 -40.30 -7.33 -2.40
N PRO A 10 -40.31 -6.72 -1.19
CA PRO A 10 -39.93 -7.38 0.06
C PRO A 10 -41.08 -8.22 0.64
N GLY A 11 -40.83 -9.51 0.86
CA GLY A 11 -41.75 -10.43 1.54
C GLY A 11 -41.32 -10.74 2.98
N LEU A 12 -42.16 -10.30 3.93
CA LEU A 12 -42.47 -10.85 5.27
C LEU A 12 -41.32 -11.39 6.16
N ARG A 13 -41.06 -10.67 7.25
CA ARG A 13 -40.28 -11.14 8.43
C ARG A 13 -41.14 -12.04 9.31
N PRO A 14 -40.57 -13.11 9.90
CA PRO A 14 -41.02 -13.63 11.20
C PRO A 14 -40.18 -13.07 12.34
N GLU A 15 -40.81 -13.05 13.50
CA GLU A 15 -40.51 -12.28 14.71
C GLU A 15 -39.23 -12.68 15.44
N SER A 16 -38.68 -11.68 16.13
CA SER A 16 -37.58 -11.76 17.09
C SER A 16 -37.94 -12.61 18.32
N ILE A 17 -37.06 -13.53 18.71
CA ILE A 17 -37.05 -14.16 20.04
C ILE A 17 -35.78 -13.70 20.78
N PRO A 18 -35.88 -13.20 22.03
CA PRO A 18 -34.78 -12.52 22.72
C PRO A 18 -33.79 -13.48 23.41
N CYS A 19 -32.52 -13.07 23.46
CA CYS A 19 -31.46 -13.66 24.30
C CYS A 19 -31.59 -13.30 25.78
N SER A 20 -31.24 -14.23 26.68
CA SER A 20 -30.53 -14.02 27.98
C SER A 20 -30.36 -15.37 28.74
N PRO A 21 -29.56 -15.46 29.82
CA PRO A 21 -28.09 -15.33 29.92
C PRO A 21 -27.44 -16.58 30.60
N ALA A 22 -26.12 -16.53 30.80
CA ALA A 22 -25.24 -17.63 31.18
C ALA A 22 -25.34 -18.19 32.63
N SER A 23 -24.80 -19.42 32.80
CA SER A 23 -23.99 -19.99 33.92
C SER A 23 -24.52 -21.33 34.50
N PRO A 24 -23.75 -22.12 35.29
CA PRO A 24 -22.32 -22.47 35.24
C PRO A 24 -22.04 -24.01 35.33
N ARG A 25 -20.75 -24.35 35.15
CA ARG A 25 -20.01 -25.62 35.42
C ARG A 25 -20.70 -26.73 36.24
N ARG A 26 -20.52 -28.00 35.82
CA ARG A 26 -20.27 -29.14 36.72
C ARG A 26 -19.25 -30.15 36.15
N ASP A 27 -18.45 -30.64 37.08
CA ASP A 27 -17.29 -31.55 37.02
C ASP A 27 -17.72 -33.04 36.85
N PRO A 28 -16.80 -33.96 36.47
CA PRO A 28 -17.09 -35.29 35.95
C PRO A 28 -17.12 -36.37 37.05
N SER A 29 -17.78 -37.49 36.78
CA SER A 29 -17.35 -38.78 37.32
C SER A 29 -18.12 -39.98 36.76
N SER A 30 -17.33 -40.98 36.39
CA SER A 30 -17.53 -42.41 36.67
C SER A 30 -18.28 -43.31 35.66
N ARG A 31 -17.54 -44.38 35.32
CA ARG A 31 -17.95 -45.79 35.14
C ARG A 31 -18.20 -46.35 33.73
N THR A 32 -17.08 -46.71 33.08
CA THR A 32 -16.56 -48.07 32.83
C THR A 32 -17.46 -49.26 32.40
N LEU A 33 -16.85 -50.08 31.50
CA LEU A 33 -17.00 -51.54 31.20
C LEU A 33 -17.92 -51.90 30.01
N LEU A 34 -17.64 -52.85 29.10
CA LEU A 34 -16.48 -53.73 28.78
C LEU A 34 -16.81 -54.53 27.47
N HIS A 35 -15.81 -55.31 27.01
CA HIS A 35 -15.75 -56.34 25.94
C HIS A 35 -15.31 -55.83 24.55
N GLY A 36 -14.14 -56.20 23.97
CA GLY A 36 -13.31 -57.44 24.04
C GLY A 36 -13.73 -58.38 22.91
N HIS A 37 -12.92 -58.93 21.98
CA HIS A 37 -11.50 -59.31 21.91
C HIS A 37 -11.13 -59.56 20.43
N GLN A 38 -9.84 -59.43 20.04
CA GLN A 38 -8.99 -60.54 19.54
C GLN A 38 -7.52 -60.10 19.31
N HIS A 39 -6.60 -60.99 19.73
CA HIS A 39 -5.12 -60.94 19.78
C HIS A 39 -4.47 -61.18 18.39
N ALA A 40 -3.19 -60.86 18.09
CA ALA A 40 -1.92 -61.33 18.68
C ALA A 40 -0.73 -60.41 18.26
N GLU A 41 0.08 -59.89 19.21
CA GLU A 41 1.44 -60.33 19.64
C GLU A 41 2.63 -60.05 18.68
N ALA A 42 3.52 -59.12 19.07
CA ALA A 42 4.95 -59.40 19.32
C ALA A 42 5.73 -58.14 19.81
N GLY A 43 6.26 -58.20 21.03
CA GLY A 43 7.62 -57.74 21.38
C GLY A 43 7.91 -56.26 21.64
N LEU A 44 7.82 -55.85 22.91
CA LEU A 44 8.52 -54.68 23.47
C LEU A 44 10.03 -54.92 23.56
N ASN A 45 10.84 -53.90 23.25
CA ASN A 45 12.02 -53.59 24.05
C ASN A 45 12.36 -52.11 24.04
N ILE A 46 12.52 -51.60 25.26
CA ILE A 46 12.89 -50.25 25.66
C ILE A 46 14.36 -49.98 25.31
N CYS A 47 14.68 -48.79 24.80
CA CYS A 47 16.03 -48.24 24.82
C CYS A 47 16.01 -46.75 25.21
N SER A 48 16.68 -46.47 26.32
CA SER A 48 17.09 -45.15 26.80
C SER A 48 18.13 -44.52 25.85
N PHE A 49 18.03 -43.22 25.55
CA PHE A 49 19.13 -42.46 24.95
C PHE A 49 19.82 -41.56 25.98
N ASN A 50 21.15 -41.72 26.00
CA ASN A 50 22.10 -41.20 26.97
C ASN A 50 22.57 -39.79 26.55
N VAL A 51 22.33 -38.77 27.40
CA VAL A 51 22.71 -37.36 27.19
C VAL A 51 24.19 -37.12 27.55
N ALA A 52 25.10 -37.99 27.10
CA ALA A 52 26.54 -37.88 27.38
C ALA A 52 27.44 -38.04 26.15
N ARG A 53 26.91 -37.91 24.93
CA ARG A 53 27.71 -38.02 23.68
C ARG A 53 27.46 -36.94 22.63
N LEU A 54 27.01 -35.75 23.03
CA LEU A 54 26.86 -34.58 22.14
C LEU A 54 27.84 -33.43 22.43
N LYS A 55 28.97 -33.70 23.10
CA LYS A 55 29.98 -32.68 23.42
C LYS A 55 31.40 -32.93 22.87
N SER A 56 31.62 -33.93 22.01
CA SER A 56 32.99 -34.21 21.51
C SER A 56 33.15 -34.34 19.99
N ALA A 57 32.21 -33.88 19.18
CA ALA A 57 32.32 -33.94 17.71
C ALA A 57 32.24 -32.58 16.98
N ILE A 58 31.87 -31.49 17.66
CA ILE A 58 31.75 -30.16 17.02
C ILE A 58 32.92 -29.22 17.41
N TYR A 59 33.81 -29.64 18.32
CA TYR A 59 34.91 -28.80 18.81
C TYR A 59 36.29 -29.12 18.20
N LYS A 60 36.39 -30.06 17.26
CA LYS A 60 37.66 -30.48 16.65
C LYS A 60 37.86 -30.05 15.19
N GLU A 61 36.84 -29.60 14.48
CA GLU A 61 36.98 -29.13 13.09
C GLU A 61 36.99 -27.60 12.94
N LEU A 62 36.55 -26.83 13.94
CA LEU A 62 36.56 -25.37 13.85
C LEU A 62 37.91 -24.69 14.18
N LYS A 63 38.92 -25.46 14.59
CA LYS A 63 40.26 -24.93 14.96
C LYS A 63 41.35 -25.13 13.90
N ALA A 64 41.06 -25.86 12.82
CA ALA A 64 42.04 -26.13 11.76
C ALA A 64 41.94 -25.16 10.55
N SER A 65 40.79 -24.50 10.35
CA SER A 65 40.59 -23.61 9.19
C SER A 65 40.86 -22.12 9.42
N ILE A 66 41.12 -21.69 10.67
CA ILE A 66 41.44 -20.29 11.00
C ILE A 66 42.96 -20.03 11.06
N SER A 67 43.80 -21.08 11.16
CA SER A 67 45.26 -20.94 11.20
C SER A 67 45.94 -20.93 9.82
N TRP A 68 45.21 -21.19 8.73
CA TRP A 68 45.76 -21.21 7.37
C TRP A 68 45.42 -19.94 6.57
N PHE A 69 44.44 -19.15 7.02
CA PHE A 69 44.00 -17.92 6.35
C PHE A 69 44.75 -16.65 6.80
N LEU A 70 45.48 -16.71 7.93
CA LEU A 70 46.21 -15.56 8.49
C LEU A 70 47.71 -15.54 8.18
N SER A 71 48.22 -16.52 7.42
CA SER A 71 49.66 -16.67 7.13
C SER A 71 50.08 -16.18 5.74
N SER A 72 49.13 -15.79 4.88
CA SER A 72 49.40 -15.45 3.47
C SER A 72 49.20 -13.96 3.13
N PHE A 73 48.97 -13.11 4.13
CA PHE A 73 48.75 -11.66 3.92
C PHE A 73 49.92 -10.75 4.36
N ILE A 74 51.06 -11.34 4.77
CA ILE A 74 52.27 -10.60 5.14
C ILE A 74 53.42 -11.07 4.24
N PHE A 75 53.31 -10.86 2.93
CA PHE A 75 54.47 -10.94 2.02
C PHE A 75 54.33 -10.15 0.71
N ILE A 76 53.39 -9.19 0.62
CA ILE A 76 53.26 -8.29 -0.53
C ILE A 76 53.27 -6.84 -0.05
N LEU A 77 54.32 -6.45 0.67
CA LEU A 77 54.68 -5.05 0.90
C LEU A 77 56.20 -4.94 1.05
N SER A 78 56.92 -5.14 -0.04
CA SER A 78 58.33 -4.78 -0.15
C SER A 78 58.73 -4.78 -1.62
N THR A 79 59.21 -3.63 -2.09
CA THR A 79 59.77 -3.33 -3.41
C THR A 79 58.80 -2.83 -4.49
N SER A 80 58.61 -1.50 -4.55
CA SER A 80 58.87 -0.70 -5.77
C SER A 80 58.63 0.81 -5.53
N PRO A 81 59.35 1.69 -6.25
CA PRO A 81 59.67 3.04 -5.79
C PRO A 81 58.60 4.08 -6.09
N ILE A 82 58.49 5.02 -5.15
CA ILE A 82 57.68 6.25 -5.21
C ILE A 82 58.16 7.10 -6.38
N THR A 83 57.28 7.36 -7.34
CA THR A 83 57.39 8.48 -8.28
C THR A 83 56.15 9.36 -8.19
N SER A 84 56.42 10.64 -8.03
CA SER A 84 55.48 11.74 -7.84
C SER A 84 54.33 11.75 -8.84
N TYR A 85 53.11 11.62 -8.33
CA TYR A 85 51.95 12.29 -8.90
C TYR A 85 51.35 13.16 -7.80
N ALA A 86 51.61 14.45 -7.90
CA ALA A 86 50.85 15.47 -7.19
C ALA A 86 49.41 15.42 -7.74
N VAL A 87 48.58 14.58 -7.12
CA VAL A 87 47.14 14.64 -7.29
C VAL A 87 46.68 15.89 -6.55
N TYR A 88 46.07 16.82 -7.29
CA TYR A 88 45.18 17.82 -6.72
C TYR A 88 44.13 17.08 -5.90
N ILE A 89 44.34 16.97 -4.59
CA ILE A 89 43.30 16.59 -3.65
C ILE A 89 42.35 17.77 -3.64
N MET A 90 41.36 17.76 -4.53
CA MET A 90 40.12 18.47 -4.25
C MET A 90 39.59 17.84 -2.98
N ALA A 91 39.64 18.59 -1.88
CA ALA A 91 39.04 18.21 -0.62
C ALA A 91 37.57 17.88 -0.91
N SER A 92 37.23 16.59 -0.95
CA SER A 92 35.84 16.14 -0.93
C SER A 92 35.27 16.66 0.39
N SER A 93 34.44 17.70 0.32
CA SER A 93 33.78 18.24 1.51
C SER A 93 32.95 17.11 2.11
N ALA A 94 33.22 16.76 3.38
CA ALA A 94 32.40 15.78 4.09
C ALA A 94 30.92 16.21 4.04
N LEU A 95 30.02 15.22 3.92
CA LEU A 95 28.58 15.49 3.97
C LEU A 95 28.25 16.17 5.29
N GLN A 96 27.50 17.26 5.23
CA GLN A 96 27.05 18.02 6.40
C GLN A 96 25.55 18.33 6.35
N ARG A 97 24.98 18.47 5.15
CA ARG A 97 23.58 18.84 4.97
C ARG A 97 23.01 18.08 3.79
N LEU A 98 22.02 17.22 4.05
CA LEU A 98 21.45 16.33 3.06
C LEU A 98 20.05 16.80 2.64
N VAL A 99 19.80 16.84 1.34
CA VAL A 99 18.48 17.06 0.75
C VAL A 99 18.08 15.84 -0.07
N ARG A 100 16.85 15.36 0.14
CA ARG A 100 16.23 14.29 -0.65
C ARG A 100 15.27 14.94 -1.64
N PHE A 101 15.38 14.60 -2.92
CA PHE A 101 14.69 15.36 -3.98
C PHE A 101 14.47 14.55 -5.26
N VAL A 102 13.54 15.03 -6.07
CA VAL A 102 13.37 14.63 -7.48
C VAL A 102 14.18 15.61 -8.34
N PRO A 103 15.11 15.14 -9.18
CA PRO A 103 15.89 16.00 -10.05
C PRO A 103 15.08 16.41 -11.29
N ARG A 104 15.29 17.63 -11.77
CA ARG A 104 14.63 18.15 -12.98
C ARG A 104 14.99 17.35 -14.24
N SER A 105 16.19 16.79 -14.29
CA SER A 105 16.66 15.95 -15.40
C SER A 105 15.98 14.59 -15.47
N SER A 106 15.38 14.10 -14.38
CA SER A 106 14.81 12.75 -14.29
C SER A 106 13.66 12.67 -13.26
N PRO A 107 12.43 13.10 -13.63
CA PRO A 107 11.29 13.16 -12.72
C PRO A 107 10.86 11.82 -12.09
N SER A 108 11.31 10.68 -12.63
CA SER A 108 11.02 9.34 -12.11
C SER A 108 12.04 8.84 -11.08
N LYS A 109 13.10 9.61 -10.81
CA LYS A 109 14.14 9.22 -9.85
C LYS A 109 14.03 10.05 -8.57
N ILE A 110 14.45 9.44 -7.46
CA ILE A 110 14.67 10.13 -6.20
C ILE A 110 16.17 10.06 -5.92
N LEU A 111 16.77 11.22 -5.67
CA LEU A 111 18.17 11.36 -5.34
C LEU A 111 18.33 11.96 -3.94
N ILE A 112 19.49 11.76 -3.37
CA ILE A 112 19.97 12.51 -2.22
C ILE A 112 21.24 13.25 -2.59
N GLY A 113 21.51 14.34 -1.88
CA GLY A 113 22.78 15.02 -2.02
C GLY A 113 22.93 16.20 -1.09
N GLN A 114 23.97 16.99 -1.32
CA GLN A 114 24.26 18.20 -0.56
C GLN A 114 24.04 19.44 -1.43
N PRO A 115 23.32 20.47 -0.95
CA PRO A 115 23.22 21.74 -1.66
C PRO A 115 24.61 22.27 -2.04
N ALA A 116 24.78 22.66 -3.30
CA ALA A 116 26.06 23.14 -3.82
C ALA A 116 26.47 24.46 -3.15
N ASP A 117 25.49 25.33 -2.90
CA ASP A 117 25.63 26.46 -1.99
C ASP A 117 25.41 25.98 -0.54
N LYS A 118 26.43 26.14 0.30
CA LYS A 118 26.42 25.73 1.70
C LYS A 118 25.53 26.61 2.59
N ASP A 119 25.27 27.85 2.16
CA ASP A 119 24.56 28.87 2.95
C ASP A 119 23.11 29.04 2.48
N ILE A 120 22.73 28.44 1.34
CA ILE A 120 21.36 28.52 0.83
C ILE A 120 20.35 27.93 1.81
N ASP A 121 19.23 28.63 2.02
CA ASP A 121 18.03 28.04 2.59
C ASP A 121 17.25 27.36 1.46
N VAL A 122 17.35 26.03 1.39
CA VAL A 122 16.76 25.23 0.31
C VAL A 122 15.26 25.47 0.19
N GLY A 123 14.52 25.45 1.31
CA GLY A 123 13.07 25.57 1.25
C GLY A 123 12.61 26.98 0.90
N ALA A 124 13.24 28.00 1.48
CA ALA A 124 12.93 29.39 1.16
C ALA A 124 13.29 29.75 -0.31
N ALA A 125 14.40 29.22 -0.82
CA ALA A 125 14.81 29.40 -2.22
C ALA A 125 13.79 28.77 -3.18
N LEU A 126 13.41 27.50 -2.95
CA LEU A 126 12.43 26.80 -3.78
C LEU A 126 11.05 27.47 -3.72
N ARG A 127 10.61 27.93 -2.54
CA ARG A 127 9.35 28.65 -2.38
C ARG A 127 9.29 29.97 -3.17
N LYS A 128 10.45 30.60 -3.41
CA LYS A 128 10.62 31.80 -4.26
C LYS A 128 10.82 31.47 -5.75
N GLY A 129 10.79 30.19 -6.13
CA GLY A 129 11.04 29.74 -7.51
C GLY A 129 12.52 29.81 -7.92
N GLN A 130 13.44 29.90 -6.97
CA GLN A 130 14.88 29.89 -7.25
C GLN A 130 15.37 28.46 -7.48
N GLU A 131 16.35 28.32 -8.38
CA GLU A 131 16.98 27.03 -8.63
C GLU A 131 17.95 26.68 -7.50
N VAL A 132 17.87 25.43 -7.04
CA VAL A 132 18.79 24.89 -6.04
C VAL A 132 19.57 23.74 -6.67
N ALA A 133 20.87 23.96 -6.87
CA ALA A 133 21.80 22.94 -7.32
C ALA A 133 22.26 22.06 -6.16
N VAL A 134 22.36 20.75 -6.38
CA VAL A 134 22.69 19.74 -5.37
C VAL A 134 23.76 18.82 -5.92
N ASN A 135 24.88 18.71 -5.21
CA ASN A 135 25.91 17.71 -5.47
C ASN A 135 25.38 16.34 -5.03
N VAL A 136 25.22 15.43 -5.97
CA VAL A 136 24.53 14.14 -5.78
C VAL A 136 25.42 13.16 -5.01
N TRP A 137 24.77 12.36 -4.18
CA TRP A 137 25.38 11.27 -3.42
C TRP A 137 24.82 9.92 -3.88
N SER A 138 25.65 8.87 -3.82
CA SER A 138 25.37 7.56 -4.41
C SER A 138 24.38 6.70 -3.61
N GLY A 139 24.12 7.06 -2.35
CA GLY A 139 23.12 6.38 -1.53
C GLY A 139 21.69 6.69 -1.97
N SER A 140 20.75 5.91 -1.45
CA SER A 140 19.30 6.11 -1.66
C SER A 140 18.58 6.65 -0.43
N SER A 141 19.28 6.79 0.70
CA SER A 141 18.74 7.07 2.03
C SER A 141 19.63 8.02 2.82
N VAL A 142 19.05 8.89 3.65
CA VAL A 142 19.81 9.67 4.65
C VAL A 142 20.52 8.79 5.68
N LEU A 143 20.01 7.59 5.94
CA LEU A 143 20.61 6.64 6.89
C LEU A 143 21.85 5.97 6.31
N SER A 144 21.95 5.91 4.98
CA SER A 144 23.04 5.30 4.22
C SER A 144 23.37 6.16 3.00
N PRO A 145 23.98 7.34 3.19
CA PRO A 145 24.11 8.34 2.13
C PRO A 145 25.12 7.98 1.02
N GLY A 146 25.96 6.97 1.23
CA GLY A 146 26.99 6.58 0.27
C GLY A 146 28.12 7.61 0.16
N SER A 147 28.54 7.89 -1.07
CA SER A 147 29.65 8.79 -1.40
C SER A 147 29.23 9.84 -2.43
N SER A 148 29.95 10.97 -2.48
CA SER A 148 29.77 11.96 -3.55
C SER A 148 29.98 11.31 -4.93
N THR A 149 29.07 11.57 -5.87
CA THR A 149 29.16 11.07 -7.25
C THR A 149 29.97 11.99 -8.16
N GLY A 150 30.28 13.22 -7.71
CA GLY A 150 30.88 14.26 -8.54
C GLY A 150 29.92 14.90 -9.56
N THR A 151 28.63 14.52 -9.56
CA THR A 151 27.60 15.10 -10.42
C THR A 151 26.74 16.09 -9.66
N THR A 152 26.23 17.10 -10.35
CA THR A 152 25.33 18.11 -9.78
C THR A 152 23.99 18.06 -10.52
N GLU A 153 22.89 18.11 -9.77
CA GLU A 153 21.52 18.12 -10.28
C GLU A 153 20.75 19.31 -9.73
N THR A 154 19.70 19.75 -10.43
CA THR A 154 18.81 20.82 -9.95
C THR A 154 17.54 20.21 -9.37
N ILE A 155 17.12 20.68 -8.21
CA ILE A 155 15.86 20.25 -7.58
C ILE A 155 14.67 20.66 -8.46
N ASP A 156 13.83 19.70 -8.80
CA ASP A 156 12.46 19.95 -9.30
C ASP A 156 11.48 19.95 -8.12
N ARG A 157 11.54 18.90 -7.30
CA ARG A 157 10.75 18.76 -6.09
C ARG A 157 11.60 18.32 -4.91
N VAL A 158 11.59 19.08 -3.82
CA VAL A 158 12.18 18.65 -2.55
C VAL A 158 11.22 17.68 -1.84
N LEU A 159 11.78 16.70 -1.15
CA LEU A 159 11.04 15.68 -0.42
C LEU A 159 11.42 15.74 1.07
N SER A 160 10.62 15.12 1.93
CA SER A 160 11.00 14.87 3.31
C SER A 160 12.35 14.15 3.34
N PRO A 161 13.27 14.52 4.26
CA PRO A 161 14.58 13.87 4.37
C PRO A 161 14.50 12.36 4.61
N LEU A 162 13.42 11.88 5.24
CA LEU A 162 13.10 10.46 5.37
C LEU A 162 11.80 10.13 4.64
N ALA A 163 11.81 9.07 3.86
CA ALA A 163 10.59 8.46 3.34
C ALA A 163 9.83 7.71 4.45
N GLN A 164 8.51 7.52 4.26
CA GLN A 164 7.66 6.86 5.25
C GLN A 164 8.16 5.46 5.64
N ASN A 165 8.71 4.70 4.70
CA ASN A 165 9.26 3.36 4.96
C ASN A 165 10.63 3.36 5.66
N GLU A 166 11.28 4.53 5.78
CA GLU A 166 12.54 4.71 6.52
C GLU A 166 12.29 5.20 7.96
N ILE A 167 11.05 5.57 8.29
CA ILE A 167 10.66 5.99 9.62
C ILE A 167 10.64 4.78 10.54
N GLY A 168 11.52 4.80 11.54
CA GLY A 168 11.51 3.81 12.61
C GLY A 168 10.31 3.99 13.53
N THR A 169 10.25 5.15 14.20
CA THR A 169 9.08 5.63 14.95
C THR A 169 9.05 7.16 14.95
N ILE A 170 7.89 7.78 15.18
CA ILE A 170 7.82 9.22 15.46
C ILE A 170 7.40 9.40 16.92
N ARG A 171 8.28 10.02 17.71
CA ARG A 171 8.11 10.28 19.15
C ARG A 171 7.98 11.78 19.34
N CYS A 172 6.93 12.22 20.01
CA CYS A 172 6.66 13.65 20.17
C CYS A 172 6.63 14.01 21.65
N VAL A 173 7.12 15.20 21.98
CA VAL A 173 7.14 15.73 23.35
C VAL A 173 6.28 16.98 23.39
N GLY A 174 5.10 16.90 24.01
CA GLY A 174 4.27 18.10 24.13
C GLY A 174 4.57 18.89 25.39
N LEU A 175 4.16 20.17 25.36
CA LEU A 175 4.37 21.14 26.44
C LEU A 175 5.84 21.27 26.87
N ASN A 176 6.77 21.30 25.91
CA ASN A 176 8.20 21.27 26.18
C ASN A 176 8.91 22.63 26.03
N TYR A 177 8.20 23.74 25.87
CA TYR A 177 8.76 25.10 25.89
C TYR A 177 8.23 25.86 27.11
N ARG A 178 9.10 26.53 27.87
CA ARG A 178 8.69 27.24 29.10
C ARG A 178 7.69 28.34 28.78
N LYS A 179 7.91 29.09 27.71
CA LYS A 179 6.99 30.16 27.28
C LYS A 179 5.63 29.60 26.83
N HIS A 180 5.61 28.44 26.17
CA HIS A 180 4.37 27.80 25.74
C HIS A 180 3.57 27.24 26.93
N ALA A 181 4.25 26.68 27.94
CA ALA A 181 3.60 26.27 29.18
C ALA A 181 2.93 27.48 29.87
N ALA A 182 3.63 28.61 29.94
CA ALA A 182 3.08 29.86 30.45
C ALA A 182 1.89 30.40 29.63
N GLU A 183 1.95 30.33 28.29
CA GLU A 183 0.84 30.68 27.39
C GLU A 183 -0.42 29.84 27.69
N CYS A 184 -0.24 28.54 27.94
CA CYS A 184 -1.34 27.65 28.31
C CYS A 184 -1.83 27.84 29.75
N GLY A 185 -1.16 28.66 30.57
CA GLY A 185 -1.46 28.79 32.00
C GLY A 185 -1.17 27.50 32.80
N LEU A 186 -0.22 26.69 32.32
CA LEU A 186 0.14 25.40 32.91
C LEU A 186 1.54 25.46 33.53
N ASP A 187 1.74 24.75 34.64
CA ASP A 187 3.07 24.54 35.20
C ASP A 187 3.93 23.66 34.26
N PRO A 188 5.25 23.91 34.15
CA PRO A 188 6.15 23.02 33.43
C PRO A 188 6.03 21.58 33.95
N PRO A 189 5.84 20.59 33.07
CA PRO A 189 5.69 19.20 33.48
C PRO A 189 6.96 18.69 34.17
N ALA A 190 6.79 17.84 35.18
CA ALA A 190 7.91 17.24 35.92
C ALA A 190 8.63 16.11 35.16
N ILE A 191 7.93 15.48 34.22
CA ILE A 191 8.44 14.43 33.32
C ILE A 191 7.95 14.68 31.88
N PRO A 192 8.68 14.22 30.85
CA PRO A 192 8.27 14.41 29.46
C PRO A 192 6.88 13.84 29.17
N VAL A 193 6.00 14.66 28.57
CA VAL A 193 4.68 14.22 28.10
C VAL A 193 4.81 13.68 26.69
N ILE A 194 4.63 12.37 26.53
CA ILE A 194 4.96 11.65 25.29
C ILE A 194 3.71 11.17 24.56
N PHE A 195 3.72 11.32 23.25
CA PHE A 195 2.79 10.69 22.32
C PHE A 195 3.52 10.22 21.06
N MET A 196 2.83 9.43 20.24
CA MET A 196 3.39 8.83 19.02
C MET A 196 2.59 9.21 17.78
N LYS A 197 3.30 9.34 16.66
CA LYS A 197 2.71 9.43 15.31
C LYS A 197 3.10 8.23 14.44
N PRO A 198 2.21 7.72 13.59
CA PRO A 198 2.54 6.74 12.56
C PRO A 198 3.31 7.40 11.41
N ALA A 199 4.03 6.59 10.63
CA ALA A 199 4.79 7.08 9.48
C ALA A 199 3.91 7.76 8.40
N THR A 200 2.60 7.47 8.35
CA THR A 200 1.65 8.10 7.43
C THR A 200 1.45 9.59 7.67
N THR A 201 1.91 10.12 8.81
CA THR A 201 1.89 11.55 9.12
C THR A 201 2.93 12.35 8.35
N ILE A 202 3.98 11.73 7.81
CA ILE A 202 5.04 12.43 7.08
C ILE A 202 4.52 12.96 5.74
N VAL A 203 4.75 14.25 5.50
CA VAL A 203 4.53 14.94 4.22
C VAL A 203 5.83 15.60 3.77
N ASP A 204 6.04 15.62 2.46
CA ASP A 204 7.11 16.40 1.84
C ASP A 204 6.89 17.92 2.05
N PRO A 205 7.95 18.75 1.97
CA PRO A 205 7.80 20.21 1.90
C PRO A 205 7.02 20.66 0.65
N TRP A 206 6.74 21.97 0.55
CA TRP A 206 6.29 22.59 -0.70
C TRP A 206 7.08 22.01 -1.88
N PRO A 207 6.42 21.60 -3.00
CA PRO A 207 5.03 21.86 -3.40
C PRO A 207 4.00 20.85 -2.90
N ALA A 208 4.41 19.85 -2.12
CA ALA A 208 3.43 18.95 -1.54
C ALA A 208 2.48 19.72 -0.60
N ARG A 209 1.25 19.22 -0.52
CA ARG A 209 0.14 19.89 0.16
C ARG A 209 -0.11 19.20 1.50
N GLY A 210 -0.19 20.00 2.56
CA GLY A 210 -0.66 19.52 3.85
C GLY A 210 -2.17 19.39 3.84
N THR A 211 -2.71 18.52 4.68
CA THR A 211 -4.15 18.27 4.74
C THR A 211 -4.71 18.67 6.10
N ILE A 212 -5.78 19.47 6.11
CA ILE A 212 -6.57 19.75 7.31
C ILE A 212 -7.65 18.67 7.40
N PRO A 213 -7.62 17.77 8.38
CA PRO A 213 -8.53 16.63 8.41
C PRO A 213 -9.97 17.09 8.66
N LYS A 214 -10.94 16.39 8.08
CA LYS A 214 -12.38 16.73 8.19
C LYS A 214 -12.85 16.98 9.61
N LEU A 215 -12.37 16.15 10.53
CA LEU A 215 -12.71 16.23 11.94
C LEU A 215 -12.30 17.56 12.59
N SER A 216 -11.34 18.30 12.00
CA SER A 216 -10.92 19.63 12.44
C SER A 216 -11.55 20.76 11.62
N GLN A 217 -12.17 20.44 10.48
CA GLN A 217 -12.89 21.42 9.66
C GLN A 217 -14.24 21.79 10.29
N VAL A 218 -14.91 20.82 10.95
CA VAL A 218 -16.25 21.00 11.54
C VAL A 218 -16.31 22.09 12.62
N ASP A 219 -15.21 22.31 13.31
CA ASP A 219 -15.07 23.25 14.42
C ASP A 219 -13.86 24.16 14.27
N GLU A 220 -13.27 24.14 13.08
CA GLU A 220 -12.14 24.98 12.70
C GLU A 220 -10.95 24.90 13.67
N SER A 221 -10.66 23.71 14.21
CA SER A 221 -9.69 23.49 15.30
C SER A 221 -8.29 23.04 14.85
N GLY A 222 -8.01 23.07 13.54
CA GLY A 222 -6.70 22.74 12.98
C GLY A 222 -5.63 23.76 13.40
N ASP A 223 -4.49 23.31 13.90
CA ASP A 223 -3.43 24.18 14.42
C ASP A 223 -2.04 23.75 13.91
N TYR A 224 -1.12 24.69 13.89
CA TYR A 224 0.28 24.52 13.49
C TYR A 224 1.19 24.57 14.70
N GLU A 225 2.33 23.88 14.61
CA GLU A 225 3.33 23.86 15.67
C GLU A 225 4.72 23.81 15.02
N ALA A 226 5.47 24.92 15.06
CA ALA A 226 6.86 24.96 14.64
C ALA A 226 7.72 24.15 15.62
N GLU A 227 8.39 23.10 15.14
CA GLU A 227 9.20 22.22 16.00
C GLU A 227 10.56 21.84 15.39
N LEU A 228 11.55 21.66 16.29
CA LEU A 228 12.81 20.99 15.96
C LEU A 228 12.59 19.47 15.98
N ALA A 229 12.97 18.80 14.89
CA ALA A 229 13.00 17.36 14.78
C ALA A 229 14.43 16.81 14.86
N VAL A 230 14.63 15.79 15.68
CA VAL A 230 15.89 15.07 15.86
C VAL A 230 15.77 13.68 15.23
N VAL A 231 16.69 13.33 14.34
CA VAL A 231 16.70 12.01 13.68
C VAL A 231 17.76 11.12 14.32
N ILE A 232 17.35 9.94 14.78
CA ILE A 232 18.24 8.91 15.33
C ILE A 232 18.89 8.13 14.19
N GLY A 233 20.23 8.05 14.19
CA GLY A 233 21.00 7.34 13.15
C GLY A 233 21.41 5.93 13.52
N LYS A 234 21.36 5.57 14.81
CA LYS A 234 21.81 4.27 15.33
C LYS A 234 20.81 3.76 16.36
N THR A 235 20.65 2.46 16.45
CA THR A 235 19.77 1.82 17.44
C THR A 235 20.11 2.28 18.86
N ALA A 236 19.17 2.96 19.53
CA ALA A 236 19.31 3.46 20.88
C ALA A 236 18.41 2.67 21.85
N LYS A 237 18.95 2.20 22.98
CA LYS A 237 18.18 1.56 24.05
C LYS A 237 18.86 1.82 25.39
N ASN A 238 18.10 2.29 26.38
CA ASN A 238 18.57 2.65 27.71
C ASN A 238 19.81 3.57 27.70
N VAL A 239 19.82 4.56 26.79
CA VAL A 239 20.93 5.47 26.57
C VAL A 239 20.98 6.53 27.68
N SER A 240 22.17 6.83 28.19
CA SER A 240 22.35 7.90 29.17
C SER A 240 22.28 9.29 28.51
N GLU A 241 21.98 10.34 29.27
CA GLU A 241 21.98 11.72 28.73
C GLU A 241 23.36 12.11 28.16
N ALA A 242 24.46 11.64 28.76
CA ALA A 242 25.82 11.95 28.30
C ALA A 242 26.13 11.35 26.92
N GLU A 243 25.56 10.20 26.60
CA GLU A 243 25.79 9.47 25.34
C GLU A 243 24.74 9.79 24.26
N ALA A 244 23.63 10.44 24.64
CA ALA A 244 22.45 10.61 23.79
C ALA A 244 22.75 11.23 22.42
N LEU A 245 23.62 12.26 22.37
CA LEU A 245 23.95 12.95 21.12
C LEU A 245 24.80 12.11 20.15
N ASP A 246 25.35 10.96 20.58
CA ASP A 246 26.12 10.05 19.70
C ASP A 246 25.22 9.13 18.86
N TYR A 247 23.94 9.06 19.22
CA TYR A 247 22.90 8.35 18.48
C TYR A 247 22.19 9.26 17.47
N VAL A 248 22.39 10.58 17.54
CA VAL A 248 21.76 11.55 16.64
C VAL A 248 22.48 11.53 15.28
N LEU A 249 21.72 11.30 14.21
CA LEU A 249 22.17 11.50 12.84
C LEU A 249 22.23 12.99 12.50
N GLY A 250 21.14 13.70 12.79
CA GLY A 250 21.00 15.10 12.45
C GLY A 250 19.67 15.70 12.90
N TYR A 251 19.46 16.93 12.44
CA TYR A 251 18.35 17.79 12.81
C TYR A 251 17.63 18.31 11.56
N THR A 252 16.32 18.50 11.66
CA THR A 252 15.49 19.07 10.59
C THR A 252 14.31 19.84 11.20
N ALA A 253 13.57 20.59 10.39
CA ALA A 253 12.35 21.25 10.85
C ALA A 253 11.14 20.34 10.68
N ALA A 254 10.18 20.46 11.59
CA ALA A 254 8.91 19.77 11.55
C ALA A 254 7.76 20.73 11.84
N ASN A 255 6.60 20.42 11.27
CA ASN A 255 5.34 21.07 11.62
C ASN A 255 4.44 20.03 12.30
N ASP A 256 4.16 20.16 13.60
CA ASP A 256 3.27 19.26 14.33
C ASP A 256 1.80 19.74 14.24
N VAL A 257 1.06 19.17 13.29
CA VAL A 257 -0.30 19.62 13.00
C VAL A 257 -1.29 18.96 13.96
N SER A 258 -2.13 19.78 14.58
CA SER A 258 -3.03 19.37 15.65
C SER A 258 -4.49 19.61 15.33
N SER A 259 -5.35 18.72 15.79
CA SER A 259 -6.78 18.98 15.99
C SER A 259 -7.02 19.34 17.46
N ARG A 260 -7.18 20.63 17.75
CA ARG A 260 -7.16 21.11 19.12
C ARG A 260 -8.39 20.71 19.93
N THR A 261 -9.56 20.65 19.32
CA THR A 261 -10.76 20.17 20.01
C THR A 261 -10.60 18.71 20.40
N GLN A 262 -10.11 17.85 19.48
CA GLN A 262 -9.88 16.45 19.82
C GLN A 262 -8.78 16.29 20.86
N GLN A 263 -7.73 17.11 20.81
CA GLN A 263 -6.65 17.05 21.79
C GLN A 263 -7.16 17.32 23.21
N LEU A 264 -8.05 18.30 23.39
CA LEU A 264 -8.63 18.62 24.69
C LEU A 264 -9.69 17.61 25.16
N ASN A 265 -10.30 16.87 24.24
CA ASN A 265 -11.33 15.88 24.55
C ASN A 265 -10.78 14.47 24.85
N GLN A 266 -9.46 14.28 24.79
CA GLN A 266 -8.83 12.97 24.93
C GLN A 266 -7.67 13.02 25.93
N SER A 267 -7.46 11.92 26.66
CA SER A 267 -6.32 11.78 27.57
C SER A 267 -5.01 11.45 26.86
N GLN A 268 -5.06 11.07 25.58
CA GLN A 268 -3.90 10.74 24.74
C GLN A 268 -3.94 11.55 23.45
N TRP A 269 -2.84 12.23 23.14
CA TRP A 269 -2.78 13.22 22.05
C TRP A 269 -2.56 12.61 20.67
N SER A 270 -2.13 11.35 20.59
CA SER A 270 -1.95 10.65 19.31
C SER A 270 -3.18 10.77 18.40
N PHE A 271 -4.39 10.50 18.89
CA PHE A 271 -5.59 10.60 18.04
C PHE A 271 -5.75 12.00 17.39
N SER A 272 -5.47 13.05 18.15
CA SER A 272 -5.60 14.44 17.70
C SER A 272 -4.43 14.98 16.88
N LYS A 273 -3.33 14.24 16.78
CA LYS A 273 -2.07 14.70 16.16
C LYS A 273 -1.48 13.69 15.16
N SER A 274 -2.14 12.56 14.94
CA SER A 274 -1.61 11.44 14.15
C SER A 274 -2.41 11.13 12.89
N PHE A 275 -3.22 12.07 12.41
CA PHE A 275 -3.91 11.93 11.12
C PHE A 275 -2.93 12.04 9.95
N ASP A 276 -3.30 11.48 8.80
CA ASP A 276 -2.42 11.46 7.64
C ASP A 276 -1.99 12.88 7.25
N GLY A 277 -0.68 13.03 7.09
CA GLY A 277 -0.04 14.31 6.81
C GLY A 277 0.12 15.29 7.97
N ALA A 278 -0.09 14.87 9.23
CA ALA A 278 0.04 15.72 10.42
C ALA A 278 1.49 16.07 10.85
N CYS A 279 2.51 15.59 10.16
CA CYS A 279 3.91 15.81 10.52
C CYS A 279 4.79 16.09 9.29
N PRO A 280 4.56 17.19 8.54
CA PRO A 280 5.50 17.58 7.50
C PRO A 280 6.93 17.78 8.05
N LEU A 281 7.93 17.37 7.28
CA LEU A 281 9.32 17.28 7.73
C LEU A 281 10.28 17.78 6.64
N GLY A 282 11.32 18.54 6.99
CA GLY A 282 12.35 18.99 6.06
C GLY A 282 12.79 20.43 6.26
N PRO A 283 13.29 21.12 5.21
CA PRO A 283 13.54 20.64 3.85
C PRO A 283 14.88 19.88 3.72
N THR A 284 15.75 19.97 4.72
CA THR A 284 17.05 19.29 4.75
C THR A 284 17.28 18.57 6.09
N LEU A 285 18.10 17.53 6.07
CA LEU A 285 18.66 16.94 7.28
C LEU A 285 20.08 17.49 7.47
N VAL A 286 20.28 18.30 8.50
CA VAL A 286 21.61 18.81 8.88
C VAL A 286 22.24 17.83 9.85
N LEU A 287 23.39 17.28 9.50
CA LEU A 287 24.08 16.29 10.32
C LEU A 287 24.60 16.90 11.63
N LYS A 288 24.65 16.10 12.69
CA LYS A 288 25.20 16.47 14.01
C LYS A 288 26.65 16.97 13.93
N SER A 289 27.39 16.59 12.88
CA SER A 289 28.75 17.10 12.64
C SER A 289 28.80 18.61 12.33
N LEU A 290 27.71 19.20 11.81
CA LEU A 290 27.61 20.64 11.56
C LEU A 290 26.93 21.38 12.73
N ILE A 291 25.85 20.82 13.29
CA ILE A 291 25.18 21.34 14.48
C ILE A 291 25.65 20.56 15.70
N THR A 292 26.76 21.00 16.31
CA THR A 292 27.32 20.35 17.49
C THR A 292 26.61 20.70 18.78
N ASP A 293 25.94 21.85 18.82
CA ASP A 293 25.17 22.34 19.96
C ASP A 293 23.76 22.76 19.50
N PRO A 294 22.75 21.89 19.63
CA PRO A 294 21.39 22.18 19.17
C PRO A 294 20.68 23.24 20.02
N THR A 295 21.24 23.68 21.16
CA THR A 295 20.65 24.74 22.01
C THR A 295 20.82 26.15 21.44
N LYS A 296 21.68 26.30 20.43
CA LYS A 296 21.96 27.57 19.75
C LYS A 296 21.08 27.80 18.52
N LEU A 297 20.11 26.93 18.29
CA LEU A 297 19.18 27.06 17.19
C LEU A 297 18.08 28.06 17.57
N HIS A 298 17.67 28.85 16.58
CA HIS A 298 16.58 29.79 16.69
C HIS A 298 15.49 29.38 15.72
N MET A 299 14.24 29.35 16.20
CA MET A 299 13.09 28.85 15.45
C MET A 299 12.00 29.91 15.34
N ARG A 300 11.40 30.01 14.15
CA ARG A 300 10.22 30.82 13.89
C ARG A 300 9.14 30.00 13.19
N GLY A 301 7.90 30.17 13.60
CA GLY A 301 6.70 29.70 12.92
C GLY A 301 6.00 30.88 12.26
N LEU A 302 5.84 30.83 10.93
CA LEU A 302 5.22 31.91 10.16
C LEU A 302 3.94 31.43 9.51
N LYS A 303 2.81 32.07 9.80
CA LYS A 303 1.52 31.83 9.12
C LYS A 303 1.32 32.92 8.08
N ASN A 304 1.20 32.56 6.80
CA ASN A 304 1.01 33.49 5.69
C ASN A 304 2.04 34.64 5.67
N GLY A 305 3.28 34.36 6.07
CA GLY A 305 4.39 35.31 6.12
C GLY A 305 4.49 36.17 7.38
N GLU A 306 3.49 36.12 8.28
CA GLU A 306 3.54 36.79 9.58
C GLU A 306 4.15 35.85 10.62
N VAL A 307 5.02 36.36 11.50
CA VAL A 307 5.64 35.57 12.58
C VAL A 307 4.63 35.35 13.71
N TYR A 308 4.29 34.09 13.95
CA TYR A 308 3.35 33.67 14.98
C TYR A 308 4.05 33.06 16.18
N GLN A 309 5.13 32.31 15.94
CA GLN A 309 5.94 31.66 16.96
C GLN A 309 7.40 32.08 16.81
N GLU A 310 8.09 32.37 17.91
CA GLU A 310 9.51 32.73 17.90
C GLU A 310 10.18 32.35 19.22
N SER A 311 11.19 31.49 19.17
CA SER A 311 12.01 31.14 20.34
C SER A 311 13.34 30.49 19.95
N GLY A 312 14.33 30.61 20.84
CA GLY A 312 15.49 29.71 20.85
C GLY A 312 15.11 28.33 21.39
N THR A 313 15.88 27.31 20.99
CA THR A 313 15.76 25.93 21.49
C THR A 313 16.32 25.73 22.90
N ASP A 314 16.95 26.76 23.47
CA ASP A 314 17.30 26.86 24.89
C ASP A 314 16.06 27.04 25.80
N ASP A 315 14.91 27.43 25.23
CA ASP A 315 13.62 27.48 25.94
C ASP A 315 13.01 26.10 26.22
N LEU A 316 13.62 25.03 25.70
CA LEU A 316 13.18 23.66 25.98
C LEU A 316 13.23 23.35 27.50
N ILE A 317 12.15 22.78 28.02
CA ILE A 317 12.04 22.31 29.40
C ILE A 317 12.91 21.05 29.58
N PHE A 318 12.77 20.09 28.67
CA PHE A 318 13.61 18.91 28.56
C PHE A 318 14.52 19.02 27.34
N SER A 319 15.83 18.95 27.56
CA SER A 319 16.84 19.01 26.50
C SER A 319 16.79 17.79 25.57
N VAL A 320 17.34 17.90 24.36
CA VAL A 320 17.44 16.77 23.42
C VAL A 320 18.09 15.52 24.06
N PRO A 321 19.23 15.64 24.80
CA PRO A 321 19.78 14.50 25.54
C PRO A 321 18.82 13.87 26.54
N LYS A 322 18.08 14.70 27.29
CA LYS A 322 17.08 14.25 28.27
C LYS A 322 15.96 13.45 27.60
N ILE A 323 15.45 13.96 26.49
CA ILE A 323 14.36 13.34 25.72
C ILE A 323 14.80 11.97 25.18
N ILE A 324 15.97 11.88 24.54
CA ILE A 324 16.49 10.62 24.00
C ILE A 324 16.70 9.60 25.11
N SER A 325 17.33 10.02 26.22
CA SER A 325 17.57 9.15 27.36
C SER A 325 16.24 8.62 27.91
N TRP A 326 15.26 9.50 28.14
CA TRP A 326 13.93 9.13 28.61
C TRP A 326 13.21 8.14 27.68
N LEU A 327 13.11 8.47 26.39
CA LEU A 327 12.41 7.66 25.39
C LEU A 327 13.05 6.29 25.18
N SER A 328 14.34 6.16 25.42
CA SER A 328 15.06 4.90 25.24
C SER A 328 14.94 3.95 26.44
N GLN A 329 14.37 4.37 27.56
CA GLN A 329 14.21 3.52 28.76
C GLN A 329 13.17 2.43 28.49
N GLY A 330 13.61 1.17 28.50
CA GLY A 330 12.76 0.01 28.23
C GLY A 330 12.27 -0.10 26.77
N THR A 331 12.55 0.88 25.92
CA THR A 331 12.07 0.96 24.53
C THR A 331 13.24 1.17 23.58
N THR A 332 13.32 0.37 22.52
CA THR A 332 14.33 0.57 21.47
C THR A 332 13.90 1.70 20.54
N LEU A 333 14.80 2.64 20.27
CA LEU A 333 14.69 3.66 19.22
C LEU A 333 15.50 3.19 17.99
N PRO A 334 14.88 2.62 16.96
CA PRO A 334 15.59 2.21 15.74
C PRO A 334 16.14 3.43 14.97
N PRO A 335 17.17 3.24 14.12
CA PRO A 335 17.56 4.24 13.13
C PRO A 335 16.36 4.73 12.31
N GLY A 336 16.34 6.01 11.97
CA GLY A 336 15.18 6.65 11.34
C GLY A 336 14.07 7.01 12.32
N THR A 337 14.25 6.81 13.63
CA THR A 337 13.34 7.40 14.63
C THR A 337 13.43 8.92 14.58
N VAL A 338 12.29 9.58 14.45
CA VAL A 338 12.14 11.04 14.46
C VAL A 338 11.58 11.45 15.83
N ILE A 339 12.28 12.36 16.50
CA ILE A 339 11.84 12.94 17.77
C ILE A 339 11.46 14.39 17.53
N VAL A 340 10.18 14.73 17.70
CA VAL A 340 9.65 16.09 17.59
C VAL A 340 9.57 16.69 19.00
N THR A 341 10.22 17.83 19.21
CA THR A 341 10.68 18.26 20.54
C THR A 341 9.74 19.21 21.29
N GLY A 342 8.59 19.55 20.73
CA GLY A 342 7.64 20.54 21.23
C GLY A 342 7.74 21.87 20.48
N THR A 343 6.76 22.73 20.74
CA THR A 343 6.58 24.00 20.03
C THR A 343 6.66 25.23 20.95
N PRO A 344 7.14 26.39 20.47
CA PRO A 344 7.10 27.65 21.20
C PRO A 344 5.69 28.20 21.40
N ALA A 345 5.57 29.22 22.25
CA ALA A 345 4.33 29.99 22.38
C ALA A 345 3.94 30.64 21.04
N GLY A 346 2.64 30.86 20.84
CA GLY A 346 2.08 31.48 19.64
C GLY A 346 1.28 30.52 18.76
N VAL A 347 0.88 29.35 19.29
CA VAL A 347 -0.02 28.42 18.59
C VAL A 347 -1.39 29.08 18.38
N GLY A 348 -2.12 28.68 17.34
CA GLY A 348 -3.40 29.27 16.97
C GLY A 348 -4.45 29.27 18.09
N MET A 349 -4.48 28.20 18.89
CA MET A 349 -5.36 28.11 20.07
C MET A 349 -5.02 29.10 21.20
N GLY A 350 -3.75 29.50 21.34
CA GLY A 350 -3.27 30.43 22.37
C GLY A 350 -3.49 31.90 22.04
N ARG A 351 -3.83 32.22 20.79
CA ARG A 351 -4.05 33.60 20.32
C ARG A 351 -5.41 34.15 20.72
N THR A 352 -5.49 35.49 20.78
CA THR A 352 -6.74 36.23 21.01
C THR A 352 -6.91 37.31 19.92
N PRO A 353 -7.87 37.15 18.99
CA PRO A 353 -8.75 35.99 18.82
C PRO A 353 -7.97 34.73 18.43
N LYS A 354 -8.56 33.54 18.66
CA LYS A 354 -7.98 32.27 18.21
C LYS A 354 -7.86 32.29 16.69
N ASP A 355 -6.77 31.72 16.17
CA ASP A 355 -6.50 31.72 14.75
C ASP A 355 -5.94 30.37 14.28
N ALA A 356 -6.83 29.56 13.73
CA ALA A 356 -6.55 28.21 13.28
C ALA A 356 -6.18 28.16 11.79
N LEU A 357 -5.64 27.02 11.35
CA LEU A 357 -5.36 26.73 9.95
C LEU A 357 -6.65 26.72 9.11
N ARG A 358 -6.58 27.31 7.93
CA ARG A 358 -7.63 27.33 6.92
C ARG A 358 -7.13 26.80 5.58
N HIS A 359 -8.07 26.41 4.73
CA HIS A 359 -7.76 26.07 3.34
C HIS A 359 -6.95 27.19 2.66
N GLY A 360 -5.82 26.82 2.06
CA GLY A 360 -4.92 27.73 1.37
C GLY A 360 -3.89 28.42 2.26
N ASP A 361 -3.98 28.28 3.59
CA ASP A 361 -2.99 28.84 4.50
C ASP A 361 -1.62 28.21 4.27
N GLU A 362 -0.60 29.06 4.32
CA GLU A 362 0.79 28.65 4.37
C GLU A 362 1.29 28.71 5.81
N PHE A 363 1.93 27.65 6.26
CA PHE A 363 2.73 27.66 7.49
C PHE A 363 4.17 27.30 7.18
N ALA A 364 5.10 28.12 7.66
CA ALA A 364 6.53 27.92 7.48
C ALA A 364 7.24 27.78 8.83
N VAL A 365 8.09 26.76 8.95
CA VAL A 365 8.95 26.51 10.10
C VAL A 365 10.38 26.82 9.69
N GLU A 366 10.89 27.95 10.14
CA GLU A 366 12.26 28.38 9.89
C GLU A 366 13.13 28.02 11.10
N ILE A 367 14.23 27.30 10.89
CA ILE A 367 15.22 27.03 11.92
C ILE A 367 16.61 27.46 11.44
N LEU A 368 17.21 28.39 12.17
CA LEU A 368 18.51 28.98 11.87
C LEU A 368 19.53 28.70 12.98
N PRO A 369 20.82 28.62 12.63
CA PRO A 369 21.35 28.52 11.26
C PRO A 369 21.20 27.11 10.64
N HIS A 370 21.51 27.02 9.35
CA HIS A 370 21.73 25.79 8.57
C HIS A 370 20.52 24.96 8.12
N ILE A 371 19.52 24.70 8.97
CA ILE A 371 18.39 23.80 8.64
C ILE A 371 17.52 24.37 7.52
N GLY A 372 17.22 25.67 7.61
CA GLY A 372 16.43 26.41 6.64
C GLY A 372 14.94 26.36 6.96
N THR A 373 14.12 26.54 5.92
CA THR A 373 12.68 26.76 6.07
C THR A 373 11.86 25.61 5.51
N LEU A 374 11.12 24.91 6.35
CA LEU A 374 10.06 23.99 5.92
C LEU A 374 8.82 24.81 5.60
N THR A 375 8.23 24.65 4.42
CA THR A 375 6.97 25.34 4.06
C THR A 375 5.92 24.32 3.70
N ASN A 376 4.72 24.47 4.26
CA ASN A 376 3.55 23.68 3.91
C ASN A 376 2.41 24.62 3.53
N ILE A 377 1.70 24.29 2.45
CA ILE A 377 0.42 24.93 2.13
C ILE A 377 -0.67 23.91 2.36
N PHE A 378 -1.66 24.29 3.17
CA PHE A 378 -2.71 23.40 3.63
C PHE A 378 -3.94 23.44 2.73
N GLU A 379 -4.54 22.28 2.53
CA GLU A 379 -5.83 22.11 1.88
C GLU A 379 -6.78 21.38 2.82
N ASP A 380 -8.05 21.72 2.78
CA ASP A 380 -9.07 20.89 3.43
C ASP A 380 -9.05 19.47 2.84
N GLU A 381 -9.03 18.48 3.73
CA GLU A 381 -9.31 17.09 3.39
C GLU A 381 -10.64 17.03 2.64
N LYS A 382 -10.54 16.71 1.35
CA LYS A 382 -11.72 16.56 0.51
C LYS A 382 -12.46 15.33 0.99
N SER A 383 -13.77 15.45 1.19
CA SER A 383 -14.61 14.26 1.29
C SER A 383 -14.34 13.38 0.08
N GLY A 384 -13.96 12.12 0.30
CA GLY A 384 -13.60 11.07 -0.66
C GLY A 384 -14.37 11.10 -1.98
N PHE A 385 -14.08 12.15 -2.73
CA PHE A 385 -14.53 12.53 -4.04
C PHE A 385 -13.25 13.02 -4.67
N MET A 386 -12.55 12.04 -5.24
CA MET A 386 -11.38 12.24 -6.09
C MET A 386 -11.53 13.55 -6.85
N THR A 387 -10.53 14.43 -6.73
CA THR A 387 -10.44 15.57 -7.62
C THR A 387 -10.14 15.00 -9.01
N LYS A 388 -11.21 14.71 -9.76
CA LYS A 388 -11.14 14.44 -11.20
C LYS A 388 -10.43 15.62 -11.83
N PHE A 389 -9.55 15.36 -12.80
CA PHE A 389 -9.27 16.34 -13.84
C PHE A 389 -10.61 16.69 -14.49
N ILE A 390 -11.14 17.86 -14.14
CA ILE A 390 -12.39 18.37 -14.68
C ILE A 390 -12.08 18.89 -16.08
N VAL A 391 -12.40 18.08 -17.10
CA VAL A 391 -12.78 18.63 -18.41
C VAL A 391 -14.27 18.90 -18.32
N ARG A 392 -14.65 20.14 -18.05
CA ARG A 392 -16.05 20.60 -18.09
C ARG A 392 -16.53 20.53 -19.55
N MET A 393 -17.31 19.51 -19.89
CA MET A 393 -18.20 19.58 -21.04
C MET A 393 -19.62 19.77 -20.54
N SER A 394 -20.05 21.03 -20.46
CA SER A 394 -21.45 21.40 -20.29
C SER A 394 -22.18 21.16 -21.63
N GLY A 395 -22.70 19.94 -21.82
CA GLY A 395 -23.57 19.61 -22.94
C GLY A 395 -24.83 18.95 -22.41
N HIS A 396 -26.00 19.48 -22.75
CA HIS A 396 -27.25 18.74 -22.60
C HIS A 396 -27.15 17.45 -23.41
N VAL A 397 -27.21 16.30 -22.74
CA VAL A 397 -27.17 15.00 -23.40
C VAL A 397 -28.59 14.59 -23.77
N THR A 398 -28.93 14.62 -25.06
CA THR A 398 -30.21 14.10 -25.55
C THR A 398 -30.23 12.57 -25.44
N VAL A 399 -31.24 12.02 -24.78
CA VAL A 399 -31.48 10.58 -24.65
C VAL A 399 -32.58 10.18 -25.65
N PRO A 400 -32.35 9.24 -26.59
CA PRO A 400 -33.35 8.80 -27.55
C PRO A 400 -34.46 7.97 -26.88
N GLU A 401 -35.61 7.83 -27.55
CA GLU A 401 -36.71 6.98 -27.06
C GLU A 401 -36.41 5.47 -27.20
N THR A 402 -35.61 5.09 -28.21
CA THR A 402 -35.21 3.70 -28.48
C THR A 402 -33.69 3.57 -28.56
N MET A 403 -33.21 2.33 -28.42
CA MET A 403 -31.81 1.94 -28.47
C MET A 403 -31.62 0.60 -29.18
N LYS A 404 -30.40 0.37 -29.68
CA LYS A 404 -29.95 -0.97 -30.05
C LYS A 404 -29.63 -1.80 -28.80
N ALA A 405 -29.97 -3.09 -28.82
CA ALA A 405 -29.56 -4.04 -27.79
C ALA A 405 -29.31 -5.45 -28.38
N LEU A 406 -28.25 -6.08 -27.90
CA LEU A 406 -27.94 -7.47 -28.21
C LEU A 406 -28.59 -8.37 -27.14
N ARG A 407 -29.56 -9.21 -27.54
CA ARG A 407 -30.37 -10.01 -26.60
C ARG A 407 -30.28 -11.50 -26.85
N LEU A 408 -30.08 -12.26 -25.78
CA LEU A 408 -30.34 -13.69 -25.74
C LEU A 408 -31.84 -13.89 -25.61
N VAL A 409 -32.48 -14.51 -26.60
CA VAL A 409 -33.93 -14.74 -26.60
C VAL A 409 -34.28 -16.20 -26.27
N GLU A 410 -33.34 -17.11 -26.49
CA GLU A 410 -33.45 -18.54 -26.25
C GLU A 410 -32.06 -19.06 -25.89
N PHE A 411 -31.95 -19.95 -24.89
CA PHE A 411 -30.68 -20.58 -24.54
C PHE A 411 -30.12 -21.39 -25.73
N HIS A 412 -28.80 -21.50 -25.82
CA HIS A 412 -28.10 -22.20 -26.91
C HIS A 412 -28.38 -21.64 -28.33
N LYS A 413 -28.95 -20.44 -28.44
CA LYS A 413 -29.14 -19.72 -29.71
C LYS A 413 -28.36 -18.41 -29.70
N ASN A 414 -27.83 -18.04 -30.86
CA ASN A 414 -27.13 -16.77 -31.04
C ASN A 414 -27.94 -15.60 -30.49
N TYR A 415 -27.23 -14.60 -29.97
CA TYR A 415 -27.81 -13.34 -29.60
C TYR A 415 -28.43 -12.68 -30.84
N ARG A 416 -29.52 -11.95 -30.64
CA ARG A 416 -30.18 -11.16 -31.70
C ARG A 416 -29.92 -9.68 -31.47
N LEU A 417 -29.43 -8.98 -32.49
CA LEU A 417 -29.34 -7.53 -32.49
C LEU A 417 -30.71 -6.92 -32.79
N LEU A 418 -31.28 -6.23 -31.81
CA LEU A 418 -32.51 -5.45 -31.98
C LEU A 418 -32.16 -3.98 -32.10
N HIS A 419 -32.87 -3.25 -32.98
CA HIS A 419 -32.61 -1.85 -33.26
C HIS A 419 -33.53 -0.87 -32.50
N ASP A 420 -34.72 -1.33 -32.11
CA ASP A 420 -35.79 -0.48 -31.56
C ASP A 420 -36.22 -0.94 -30.16
N VAL A 421 -35.26 -1.13 -29.26
CA VAL A 421 -35.57 -1.46 -27.87
C VAL A 421 -35.83 -0.17 -27.09
N PRO A 422 -36.94 -0.04 -26.35
CA PRO A 422 -37.22 1.17 -25.58
C PRO A 422 -36.07 1.49 -24.61
N VAL A 423 -35.64 2.76 -24.60
CA VAL A 423 -34.71 3.24 -23.58
C VAL A 423 -35.44 3.29 -22.25
N PRO A 424 -34.91 2.63 -21.21
CA PRO A 424 -35.59 2.64 -19.95
C PRO A 424 -35.34 3.94 -19.17
N LYS A 425 -36.27 4.25 -18.26
CA LYS A 425 -36.19 5.43 -17.38
C LYS A 425 -35.59 5.01 -16.02
N PRO A 426 -34.57 5.73 -15.50
CA PRO A 426 -34.00 5.39 -14.21
C PRO A 426 -35.05 5.58 -13.11
N LYS A 427 -35.12 4.62 -12.19
CA LYS A 427 -35.87 4.77 -10.93
C LYS A 427 -35.18 5.78 -10.01
N PRO A 428 -35.84 6.21 -8.90
CA PRO A 428 -35.26 7.17 -7.97
C PRO A 428 -33.82 6.87 -7.52
N ASP A 429 -33.49 5.61 -7.26
CA ASP A 429 -32.19 5.14 -6.78
C ASP A 429 -31.23 4.69 -7.89
N GLU A 430 -31.57 4.89 -9.16
CA GLU A 430 -30.82 4.35 -10.30
C GLU A 430 -30.16 5.44 -11.16
N VAL A 431 -29.08 5.05 -11.84
CA VAL A 431 -28.43 5.87 -12.87
C VAL A 431 -28.68 5.28 -14.25
N LEU A 432 -28.86 6.14 -15.25
CA LEU A 432 -28.96 5.75 -16.65
C LEU A 432 -27.60 5.92 -17.33
N ILE A 433 -27.03 4.82 -17.82
CA ILE A 433 -25.68 4.82 -18.39
C ILE A 433 -25.74 4.63 -19.91
N ARG A 434 -25.18 5.59 -20.66
CA ARG A 434 -24.86 5.41 -22.08
C ARG A 434 -23.63 4.52 -22.19
N VAL A 435 -23.86 3.23 -22.46
CA VAL A 435 -22.79 2.23 -22.56
C VAL A 435 -21.95 2.50 -23.80
N ALA A 436 -20.63 2.63 -23.61
CA ALA A 436 -19.65 2.82 -24.67
C ALA A 436 -19.07 1.47 -25.15
N ALA A 437 -18.85 0.55 -24.20
CA ALA A 437 -18.36 -0.80 -24.46
C ALA A 437 -18.84 -1.78 -23.38
N ALA A 438 -18.93 -3.06 -23.72
CA ALA A 438 -19.30 -4.13 -22.79
C ALA A 438 -18.46 -5.39 -23.03
N GLY A 439 -17.76 -5.85 -21.98
CA GLY A 439 -16.93 -7.06 -22.03
C GLY A 439 -17.75 -8.34 -21.87
N PHE A 440 -17.45 -9.38 -22.65
CA PHE A 440 -18.11 -10.69 -22.51
C PHE A 440 -17.18 -11.68 -21.81
N CYS A 441 -17.67 -12.20 -20.69
CA CYS A 441 -16.97 -13.09 -19.79
C CYS A 441 -17.43 -14.55 -19.98
N HIS A 442 -16.68 -15.51 -19.45
CA HIS A 442 -17.08 -16.92 -19.46
C HIS A 442 -18.42 -17.15 -18.74
N THR A 443 -18.74 -16.34 -17.73
CA THR A 443 -20.06 -16.38 -17.07
C THR A 443 -21.20 -16.07 -18.04
N ASP A 444 -20.99 -15.22 -19.05
CA ASP A 444 -22.01 -14.96 -20.08
C ASP A 444 -22.24 -16.19 -20.98
N ILE A 445 -21.22 -17.05 -21.14
CA ILE A 445 -21.33 -18.36 -21.81
C ILE A 445 -22.11 -19.35 -20.93
N MET A 446 -21.88 -19.34 -19.61
CA MET A 446 -22.67 -20.15 -18.68
C MET A 446 -24.16 -19.77 -18.71
N VAL A 447 -24.49 -18.48 -18.84
CA VAL A 447 -25.86 -18.00 -19.04
C VAL A 447 -26.40 -18.47 -20.39
N TYR A 448 -25.62 -18.37 -21.46
CA TYR A 448 -26.00 -18.86 -22.80
C TYR A 448 -26.39 -20.34 -22.80
N HIS A 449 -25.68 -21.17 -22.03
CA HIS A 449 -26.00 -22.59 -21.84
C HIS A 449 -27.11 -22.89 -20.83
N GLY A 450 -27.70 -21.88 -20.20
CA GLY A 450 -28.70 -22.07 -19.15
C GLY A 450 -28.16 -22.70 -17.86
N ILE A 451 -26.84 -22.80 -17.69
CA ILE A 451 -26.18 -23.24 -16.45
C ILE A 451 -26.51 -22.24 -15.33
N THR A 452 -26.42 -20.95 -15.64
CA THR A 452 -26.96 -19.88 -14.80
C THR A 452 -28.29 -19.42 -15.38
N GLN A 453 -29.39 -19.76 -14.71
CA GLN A 453 -30.73 -19.42 -15.19
C GLN A 453 -31.03 -17.93 -15.00
N VAL A 454 -31.46 -17.27 -16.07
CA VAL A 454 -31.92 -15.87 -16.08
C VAL A 454 -33.24 -15.75 -16.84
N PRO A 455 -34.10 -14.76 -16.53
CA PRO A 455 -35.27 -14.48 -17.35
C PRO A 455 -34.89 -14.05 -18.77
N LEU A 456 -35.55 -14.63 -19.78
CA LEU A 456 -35.40 -14.24 -21.18
C LEU A 456 -36.54 -13.31 -21.60
N PRO A 457 -36.30 -12.32 -22.49
CA PRO A 457 -35.03 -12.07 -23.17
C PRO A 457 -34.01 -11.34 -22.28
N PHE A 458 -32.75 -11.79 -22.34
CA PHE A 458 -31.66 -11.30 -21.50
C PHE A 458 -30.68 -10.44 -22.30
N ILE A 459 -30.22 -9.34 -21.71
CA ILE A 459 -29.12 -8.53 -22.26
C ILE A 459 -27.83 -9.00 -21.58
N GLY A 460 -26.88 -9.52 -22.37
CA GLY A 460 -25.61 -10.05 -21.86
C GLY A 460 -24.60 -8.99 -21.42
N SER A 461 -23.51 -9.46 -20.81
CA SER A 461 -22.41 -8.70 -20.19
C SER A 461 -22.73 -8.14 -18.80
N HIS A 462 -21.86 -8.48 -17.86
CA HIS A 462 -21.77 -7.85 -16.54
C HIS A 462 -20.53 -6.94 -16.40
N GLU A 463 -19.95 -6.53 -17.54
CA GLU A 463 -18.78 -5.66 -17.63
C GLU A 463 -19.02 -4.42 -18.51
N PRO A 464 -20.18 -3.72 -18.44
CA PRO A 464 -20.38 -2.53 -19.24
C PRO A 464 -19.66 -1.33 -18.64
N VAL A 465 -19.09 -0.50 -19.51
CA VAL A 465 -18.52 0.81 -19.19
C VAL A 465 -19.16 1.89 -20.04
N GLY A 466 -19.42 3.05 -19.46
CA GLY A 466 -20.17 4.11 -20.13
C GLY A 466 -20.14 5.42 -19.39
N THR A 467 -21.03 6.32 -19.79
CA THR A 467 -21.19 7.64 -19.20
C THR A 467 -22.60 7.80 -18.65
N ILE A 468 -22.75 8.38 -17.45
CA ILE A 468 -24.07 8.69 -16.89
C ILE A 468 -24.75 9.75 -17.77
N VAL A 469 -25.99 9.48 -18.18
CA VAL A 469 -26.83 10.40 -18.98
C VAL A 469 -28.18 10.70 -18.35
N GLY A 470 -28.49 10.08 -17.21
CA GLY A 470 -29.68 10.36 -16.41
C GLY A 470 -29.50 9.86 -14.99
N LEU A 471 -30.15 10.53 -14.04
CA LEU A 471 -30.12 10.23 -12.62
C LEU A 471 -31.56 10.12 -12.12
N GLY A 472 -31.81 9.14 -11.26
CA GLY A 472 -33.00 9.12 -10.41
C GLY A 472 -32.98 10.22 -9.36
N SER A 473 -34.14 10.52 -8.78
CA SER A 473 -34.32 11.60 -7.79
C SER A 473 -33.57 11.39 -6.47
N ASP A 474 -33.28 10.13 -6.12
CA ASP A 474 -32.71 9.71 -4.84
C ASP A 474 -31.25 9.26 -5.01
N VAL A 475 -30.69 9.40 -6.22
CA VAL A 475 -29.27 9.16 -6.46
C VAL A 475 -28.46 10.22 -5.70
N SER A 476 -27.55 9.74 -4.86
CA SER A 476 -26.66 10.59 -4.07
C SER A 476 -25.94 11.64 -4.94
N GLU A 477 -25.78 12.85 -4.39
CA GLU A 477 -25.16 14.03 -5.04
C GLU A 477 -23.73 13.79 -5.52
N ILE A 478 -23.14 12.65 -5.15
CA ILE A 478 -21.84 12.20 -5.60
C ILE A 478 -21.81 11.84 -7.10
N TRP A 479 -22.92 11.42 -7.70
CA TRP A 479 -22.97 11.00 -9.09
C TRP A 479 -23.53 12.11 -9.98
N HIS A 480 -22.86 12.35 -11.11
CA HIS A 480 -23.22 13.42 -12.03
C HIS A 480 -23.42 12.90 -13.45
N VAL A 481 -24.34 13.51 -14.19
CA VAL A 481 -24.42 13.34 -15.64
C VAL A 481 -23.08 13.74 -16.26
N GLY A 482 -22.53 12.88 -17.11
CA GLY A 482 -21.18 13.01 -17.67
C GLY A 482 -20.11 12.18 -16.97
N ASP A 483 -20.41 11.57 -15.83
CA ASP A 483 -19.45 10.70 -15.15
C ASP A 483 -19.23 9.40 -15.92
N ARG A 484 -17.94 9.05 -16.13
CA ARG A 484 -17.54 7.73 -16.62
C ARG A 484 -17.67 6.71 -15.51
N VAL A 485 -18.42 5.65 -15.76
CA VAL A 485 -18.72 4.58 -14.81
C VAL A 485 -18.59 3.20 -15.45
N GLY A 486 -18.28 2.20 -14.63
CA GLY A 486 -18.36 0.78 -14.99
C GLY A 486 -19.33 0.08 -14.05
N VAL A 487 -19.99 -0.97 -14.52
CA VAL A 487 -20.90 -1.78 -13.72
C VAL A 487 -20.23 -3.13 -13.47
N THR A 488 -20.33 -3.63 -12.24
CA THR A 488 -19.88 -4.97 -11.85
C THR A 488 -21.10 -5.85 -11.54
N ASN A 489 -20.91 -7.17 -11.49
CA ASN A 489 -21.98 -8.16 -11.25
C ASN A 489 -22.54 -8.16 -9.81
N PHE A 490 -22.15 -7.18 -8.97
CA PHE A 490 -22.64 -7.04 -7.60
C PHE A 490 -23.80 -6.04 -7.59
N MET A 491 -25.03 -6.55 -7.54
CA MET A 491 -26.21 -5.71 -7.33
C MET A 491 -26.72 -5.86 -5.89
N ASP A 492 -26.89 -4.71 -5.23
CA ASP A 492 -27.57 -4.52 -3.93
C ASP A 492 -27.25 -5.57 -2.85
N PRO A 493 -26.04 -5.55 -2.27
CA PRO A 493 -25.83 -6.23 -1.00
C PRO A 493 -26.89 -5.76 0.00
N CYS A 494 -27.48 -6.69 0.76
CA CYS A 494 -28.49 -6.40 1.79
C CYS A 494 -28.00 -5.41 2.89
N GLU A 495 -26.68 -5.20 2.96
CA GLU A 495 -25.87 -4.48 3.95
C GLU A 495 -26.02 -4.93 5.43
N GLY A 496 -27.14 -5.55 5.81
CA GLY A 496 -27.44 -5.94 7.20
C GLY A 496 -27.28 -7.43 7.53
N CYS A 497 -27.22 -8.30 6.52
CA CYS A 497 -27.10 -9.76 6.68
C CYS A 497 -25.66 -10.20 6.93
N ASN A 498 -25.48 -11.35 7.57
CA ASN A 498 -24.16 -11.85 7.96
C ASN A 498 -23.18 -11.98 6.80
N GLY A 499 -23.66 -12.30 5.59
CA GLY A 499 -22.82 -12.34 4.38
C GLY A 499 -22.30 -10.95 3.96
N CYS A 500 -23.13 -9.91 4.01
CA CYS A 500 -22.69 -8.54 3.73
C CYS A 500 -21.81 -8.00 4.85
N LYS A 501 -22.11 -8.29 6.12
CA LYS A 501 -21.23 -7.95 7.25
C LYS A 501 -19.88 -8.66 7.16
N TRP A 502 -19.84 -9.90 6.68
CA TRP A 502 -18.60 -10.65 6.46
C TRP A 502 -17.81 -10.13 5.26
N ALA A 503 -18.46 -9.75 4.16
CA ALA A 503 -17.81 -9.10 3.02
C ALA A 503 -17.34 -7.66 3.34
N MET A 504 -18.04 -6.95 4.23
CA MET A 504 -17.65 -5.62 4.75
C MET A 504 -16.64 -5.69 5.89
N GLN A 505 -16.52 -6.84 6.57
CA GLN A 505 -15.37 -7.17 7.40
C GLN A 505 -14.20 -7.39 6.44
N GLY A 506 -13.59 -6.30 5.97
CA GLY A 506 -12.22 -6.36 5.48
C GLY A 506 -11.44 -7.08 6.56
N LEU A 507 -10.87 -8.24 6.24
CA LEU A 507 -10.26 -9.20 7.15
C LEU A 507 -9.30 -8.47 8.13
N GLY A 508 -9.86 -7.99 9.23
CA GLY A 508 -9.20 -7.21 10.28
C GLY A 508 -8.55 -8.10 11.33
N SER A 509 -8.15 -9.31 10.93
CA SER A 509 -7.39 -10.24 11.75
C SER A 509 -6.38 -10.99 10.88
N LEU A 510 -5.13 -11.01 11.32
CA LEU A 510 -4.10 -11.92 10.83
C LEU A 510 -4.63 -13.36 10.91
N ASP A 511 -4.83 -13.96 9.74
CA ASP A 511 -5.01 -15.41 9.66
C ASP A 511 -3.72 -16.07 10.18
N PRO A 512 -3.78 -16.90 11.25
CA PRO A 512 -2.61 -17.50 11.92
C PRO A 512 -1.72 -18.43 11.09
N ARG A 513 -1.92 -18.56 9.76
CA ARG A 513 -0.95 -19.16 8.83
C ARG A 513 0.20 -18.21 8.46
N PHE A 514 0.00 -16.90 8.65
CA PHE A 514 0.91 -15.81 8.32
C PHE A 514 1.59 -15.25 9.58
N CYS A 515 2.57 -16.01 10.06
CA CYS A 515 3.59 -15.53 10.99
C CYS A 515 4.29 -14.27 10.43
N ASP A 516 4.47 -13.24 11.28
CA ASP A 516 5.16 -11.96 11.01
C ASP A 516 6.68 -12.08 10.73
N ASN A 517 7.15 -13.28 10.41
CA ASN A 517 8.57 -13.58 10.18
C ASN A 517 8.80 -14.58 9.04
N ARG A 518 7.84 -14.76 8.11
CA ARG A 518 8.19 -15.36 6.82
C ARG A 518 8.87 -14.28 5.99
N THR A 519 10.19 -14.31 5.94
CA THR A 519 10.97 -13.64 4.88
C THR A 519 10.27 -13.92 3.54
N MET A 520 9.77 -12.87 2.89
CA MET A 520 9.13 -12.96 1.58
C MET A 520 10.07 -13.68 0.60
N CYS A 521 9.71 -14.89 0.20
CA CYS A 521 9.90 -15.38 -1.15
C CYS A 521 8.48 -15.33 -1.74
N GLU A 522 8.09 -14.54 -2.73
CA GLU A 522 8.64 -14.04 -3.99
C GLU A 522 8.09 -14.80 -5.22
N THR A 523 7.46 -15.99 -5.14
CA THR A 523 7.03 -16.73 -6.35
C THR A 523 5.55 -17.07 -6.45
N ILE A 524 4.91 -16.77 -7.59
CA ILE A 524 3.51 -17.09 -7.84
C ILE A 524 3.29 -17.68 -9.24
N GLY A 525 2.51 -18.77 -9.30
CA GLY A 525 2.05 -19.37 -10.55
C GLY A 525 0.68 -18.81 -10.96
N ILE A 526 0.53 -18.41 -12.22
CA ILE A 526 -0.76 -18.06 -12.81
C ILE A 526 -1.08 -19.11 -13.88
N ILE A 527 -2.15 -19.89 -13.66
CA ILE A 527 -2.51 -21.04 -14.50
C ILE A 527 -3.77 -20.72 -15.30
N GLY A 528 -3.67 -20.80 -16.63
CA GLY A 528 -4.74 -20.43 -17.57
C GLY A 528 -4.69 -18.95 -17.92
N ILE A 529 -3.96 -18.60 -18.98
CA ILE A 529 -3.71 -17.24 -19.44
C ILE A 529 -4.74 -16.81 -20.49
N GLY A 530 -6.01 -16.84 -20.05
CA GLY A 530 -7.12 -16.21 -20.76
C GLY A 530 -7.33 -14.77 -20.32
N GLY A 531 -8.58 -14.29 -20.33
CA GLY A 531 -8.91 -12.93 -19.90
C GLY A 531 -8.55 -12.61 -18.44
N LEU A 532 -8.74 -13.56 -17.52
CA LEU A 532 -8.40 -13.38 -16.11
C LEU A 532 -6.91 -13.58 -15.84
N GLY A 533 -6.30 -14.65 -16.38
CA GLY A 533 -4.90 -14.98 -16.13
C GLY A 533 -3.92 -13.91 -16.64
N VAL A 534 -4.21 -13.28 -17.79
CA VAL A 534 -3.34 -12.19 -18.30
C VAL A 534 -3.35 -10.95 -17.38
N LEU A 535 -4.47 -10.70 -16.69
CA LEU A 535 -4.53 -9.67 -15.65
C LEU A 535 -3.82 -10.15 -14.39
N GLY A 536 -4.02 -11.42 -13.99
CA GLY A 536 -3.33 -12.03 -12.84
C GLY A 536 -1.82 -11.90 -12.91
N ILE A 537 -1.21 -12.10 -14.08
CA ILE A 537 0.22 -11.86 -14.32
C ILE A 537 0.59 -10.41 -13.99
N GLN A 538 -0.13 -9.46 -14.57
CA GLN A 538 0.17 -8.04 -14.44
C GLN A 538 0.02 -7.54 -13.01
N PHE A 539 -1.05 -7.94 -12.31
CA PHE A 539 -1.25 -7.61 -10.90
C PHE A 539 -0.15 -8.22 -10.03
N ALA A 540 0.22 -9.48 -10.28
CA ALA A 540 1.26 -10.14 -9.52
C ALA A 540 2.64 -9.45 -9.72
N LYS A 541 3.01 -9.13 -10.95
CA LYS A 541 4.26 -8.39 -11.23
C LYS A 541 4.25 -7.00 -10.63
N ALA A 542 3.15 -6.25 -10.75
CA ALA A 542 3.02 -4.92 -10.17
C ALA A 542 3.12 -4.92 -8.63
N ARG A 543 2.73 -6.02 -7.98
CA ARG A 543 2.89 -6.22 -6.52
C ARG A 543 4.29 -6.69 -6.12
N GLY A 544 5.21 -6.86 -7.08
CA GLY A 544 6.60 -7.24 -6.82
C GLY A 544 6.88 -8.74 -6.79
N TYR A 545 5.93 -9.60 -7.18
CA TYR A 545 6.17 -11.03 -7.24
C TYR A 545 7.03 -11.42 -8.46
N ARG A 546 7.76 -12.52 -8.32
CA ARG A 546 8.32 -13.32 -9.41
C ARG A 546 7.21 -14.27 -9.90
N VAL A 547 6.89 -14.23 -11.18
CA VAL A 547 5.68 -14.82 -11.74
C VAL A 547 6.00 -15.87 -12.77
N VAL A 548 5.36 -17.03 -12.63
CA VAL A 548 5.35 -18.10 -13.63
C VAL A 548 3.98 -18.14 -14.28
N ALA A 549 3.90 -17.82 -15.57
CA ALA A 549 2.70 -17.95 -16.38
C ALA A 549 2.62 -19.33 -17.02
N ILE A 550 1.50 -20.03 -16.83
CA ILE A 550 1.29 -21.41 -17.32
C ILE A 550 0.00 -21.48 -18.14
N ASP A 551 0.09 -21.95 -19.38
CA ASP A 551 -1.06 -22.30 -20.21
C ASP A 551 -0.77 -23.54 -21.05
N ASN A 552 -1.78 -24.27 -21.49
CA ASN A 552 -1.59 -25.40 -22.40
C ASN A 552 -1.64 -24.97 -23.88
N HIS A 553 -2.12 -23.76 -24.17
CA HIS A 553 -2.37 -23.26 -25.52
C HIS A 553 -1.41 -22.14 -25.90
N GLU A 554 -0.89 -22.18 -27.12
CA GLU A 554 0.04 -21.15 -27.62
C GLU A 554 -0.53 -19.73 -27.56
N VAL A 555 -1.85 -19.58 -27.73
CA VAL A 555 -2.53 -18.28 -27.63
C VAL A 555 -2.37 -17.68 -26.24
N GLY A 556 -2.53 -18.49 -25.18
CA GLY A 556 -2.31 -18.05 -23.79
C GLY A 556 -0.85 -17.70 -23.51
N LEU A 557 0.09 -18.48 -24.03
CA LEU A 557 1.53 -18.21 -23.89
C LEU A 557 1.93 -16.91 -24.62
N LYS A 558 1.38 -16.64 -25.81
CA LYS A 558 1.58 -15.37 -26.52
C LYS A 558 0.96 -14.18 -25.78
N LEU A 559 -0.21 -14.38 -25.16
CA LEU A 559 -0.84 -13.36 -24.32
C LEU A 559 0.03 -13.00 -23.11
N ALA A 560 0.65 -13.99 -22.46
CA ALA A 560 1.57 -13.78 -21.35
C ALA A 560 2.75 -12.87 -21.74
N SER A 561 3.32 -13.08 -22.93
CA SER A 561 4.42 -12.24 -23.46
C SER A 561 3.96 -10.87 -23.97
N GLY A 562 2.66 -10.70 -24.26
CA GLY A 562 2.08 -9.49 -24.83
C GLY A 562 1.71 -8.40 -23.82
N VAL A 563 1.95 -8.63 -22.52
CA VAL A 563 1.74 -7.63 -21.46
C VAL A 563 2.85 -6.55 -21.48
N PRO A 564 2.65 -5.38 -20.85
CA PRO A 564 3.69 -4.34 -20.75
C PRO A 564 5.01 -4.90 -20.22
N SER A 565 6.15 -4.43 -20.77
CA SER A 565 7.47 -5.04 -20.50
C SER A 565 7.85 -5.09 -19.02
N HIS A 566 7.44 -4.10 -18.22
CA HIS A 566 7.67 -4.07 -16.78
C HIS A 566 6.74 -4.99 -15.97
N LEU A 567 5.71 -5.57 -16.62
CA LEU A 567 4.71 -6.45 -16.04
C LEU A 567 4.74 -7.87 -16.63
N GLN A 568 5.78 -8.20 -17.40
CA GLN A 568 5.93 -9.54 -17.97
C GLN A 568 6.26 -10.58 -16.90
N PRO A 569 5.76 -11.82 -17.06
CA PRO A 569 6.12 -12.90 -16.15
C PRO A 569 7.59 -13.26 -16.34
N ASP A 570 8.22 -13.75 -15.27
CA ASP A 570 9.63 -14.16 -15.29
C ASP A 570 9.82 -15.48 -16.05
N LEU A 571 8.79 -16.35 -16.03
CA LEU A 571 8.74 -17.57 -16.83
C LEU A 571 7.37 -17.73 -17.51
N THR A 572 7.38 -18.23 -18.74
CA THR A 572 6.18 -18.65 -19.47
C THR A 572 6.35 -20.10 -19.91
N LEU A 573 5.50 -20.99 -19.41
CA LEU A 573 5.65 -22.44 -19.52
C LEU A 573 4.38 -23.11 -20.03
N LYS A 574 4.52 -24.23 -20.73
CA LYS A 574 3.39 -25.03 -21.19
C LYS A 574 3.04 -26.10 -20.17
N LEU A 575 1.76 -26.21 -19.76
CA LEU A 575 1.35 -27.11 -18.66
C LEU A 575 1.76 -28.57 -18.90
N ASN A 576 1.59 -29.06 -20.13
CA ASN A 576 1.90 -30.45 -20.53
C ASN A 576 3.31 -30.64 -21.11
N ASP A 577 4.20 -29.66 -20.99
CA ASP A 577 5.59 -29.81 -21.40
C ASP A 577 6.38 -30.61 -20.34
N PRO A 578 7.08 -31.70 -20.71
CA PRO A 578 7.89 -32.50 -19.79
C PRO A 578 8.91 -31.69 -18.98
N GLU A 579 9.41 -30.58 -19.52
CA GLU A 579 10.41 -29.74 -18.83
C GLU A 579 9.80 -28.77 -17.81
N THR A 580 8.49 -28.53 -17.85
CA THR A 580 7.83 -27.51 -17.00
C THR A 580 8.06 -27.75 -15.52
N ILE A 581 8.02 -29.02 -15.08
CA ILE A 581 8.23 -29.37 -13.67
C ILE A 581 9.66 -29.00 -13.25
N GLN A 582 10.66 -29.36 -14.06
CA GLN A 582 12.05 -29.04 -13.77
C GLN A 582 12.29 -27.54 -13.77
N ARG A 583 11.73 -26.80 -14.72
CA ARG A 583 11.89 -25.34 -14.81
C ARG A 583 11.25 -24.60 -13.65
N ILE A 584 10.10 -25.06 -13.15
CA ILE A 584 9.48 -24.52 -11.92
C ILE A 584 10.36 -24.85 -10.71
N SER A 585 10.87 -26.08 -10.63
CA SER A 585 11.80 -26.49 -9.58
C SER A 585 13.04 -25.59 -9.56
N ASP A 586 13.72 -25.39 -10.69
CA ASP A 586 14.90 -24.54 -10.80
C ASP A 586 14.59 -23.07 -10.44
N PHE A 587 13.42 -22.58 -10.82
CA PHE A 587 12.98 -21.22 -10.49
C PHE A 587 12.69 -21.03 -9.00
N THR A 588 12.31 -22.09 -8.30
CA THR A 588 11.89 -22.09 -6.89
C THR A 588 12.89 -22.78 -5.98
N ASP A 589 14.13 -22.98 -6.44
CA ASP A 589 15.21 -23.65 -5.72
C ASP A 589 14.83 -25.06 -5.21
N GLY A 590 13.94 -25.75 -5.95
CA GLY A 590 13.45 -27.09 -5.66
C GLY A 590 12.31 -27.18 -4.64
N ILE A 591 11.84 -26.04 -4.12
CA ILE A 591 10.88 -25.98 -3.02
C ILE A 591 9.42 -25.98 -3.52
N GLY A 592 9.18 -25.38 -4.69
CA GLY A 592 7.85 -25.16 -5.26
C GLY A 592 7.33 -23.74 -5.05
N LEU A 593 6.21 -23.42 -5.69
CA LEU A 593 5.62 -22.08 -5.70
C LEU A 593 5.00 -21.71 -4.34
N ASP A 594 5.07 -20.44 -3.94
CA ASP A 594 4.42 -19.96 -2.72
C ASP A 594 2.89 -19.95 -2.87
N ALA A 595 2.42 -19.54 -4.05
CA ALA A 595 1.01 -19.52 -4.38
C ALA A 595 0.77 -19.86 -5.86
N ALA A 596 -0.44 -20.34 -6.15
CA ALA A 596 -0.91 -20.64 -7.49
C ALA A 596 -2.35 -20.14 -7.66
N ILE A 597 -2.60 -19.32 -8.67
CA ILE A 597 -3.95 -18.85 -9.02
C ILE A 597 -4.40 -19.58 -10.28
N VAL A 598 -5.44 -20.41 -10.13
CA VAL A 598 -6.00 -21.20 -11.23
C VAL A 598 -7.18 -20.44 -11.84
N CYS A 599 -6.96 -19.96 -13.06
CA CYS A 599 -7.85 -19.11 -13.85
C CYS A 599 -8.49 -19.86 -15.03
N THR A 600 -8.48 -21.20 -14.99
CA THR A 600 -9.01 -22.09 -16.04
C THR A 600 -10.11 -22.98 -15.48
N SER A 601 -11.02 -23.44 -16.36
CA SER A 601 -12.05 -24.44 -16.07
C SER A 601 -11.56 -25.88 -16.34
N ASP A 602 -10.27 -26.05 -16.62
CA ASP A 602 -9.66 -27.38 -16.77
C ASP A 602 -9.67 -28.10 -15.40
N ASP A 603 -10.32 -29.26 -15.35
CA ASP A 603 -10.53 -30.02 -14.12
C ASP A 603 -9.21 -30.47 -13.48
N ASP A 604 -8.20 -30.78 -14.30
CA ASP A 604 -6.94 -31.37 -13.83
C ASP A 604 -5.90 -30.29 -13.45
N ALA A 605 -6.12 -29.04 -13.90
CA ALA A 605 -5.22 -27.93 -13.61
C ALA A 605 -5.10 -27.60 -12.12
N ASN A 606 -6.16 -27.84 -11.33
CA ASN A 606 -6.17 -27.56 -9.90
C ASN A 606 -5.28 -28.52 -9.11
N ASP A 607 -5.39 -29.82 -9.35
CA ASP A 607 -4.52 -30.83 -8.74
C ASP A 607 -3.07 -30.63 -9.21
N TRP A 608 -2.89 -30.40 -10.52
CA TRP A 608 -1.60 -30.12 -11.11
C TRP A 608 -0.93 -28.92 -10.42
N ALA A 609 -1.67 -27.83 -10.19
CA ALA A 609 -1.15 -26.65 -9.52
C ALA A 609 -0.85 -26.92 -8.03
N ALA A 610 -1.73 -27.64 -7.33
CA ALA A 610 -1.55 -28.00 -5.92
C ALA A 610 -0.28 -28.83 -5.68
N GLN A 611 0.10 -29.70 -6.61
CA GLN A 611 1.33 -30.48 -6.52
C GLN A 611 2.60 -29.62 -6.69
N ARG A 612 2.49 -28.46 -7.33
CA ARG A 612 3.60 -27.52 -7.65
C ARG A 612 3.80 -26.43 -6.60
N LEU A 613 2.92 -26.36 -5.60
CA LEU A 613 3.08 -25.50 -4.43
C LEU A 613 4.15 -26.06 -3.49
N GLN A 614 4.81 -25.22 -2.71
CA GLN A 614 5.62 -25.64 -1.57
C GLN A 614 4.74 -26.12 -0.39
N PRO A 615 5.31 -26.77 0.64
CA PRO A 615 4.60 -27.00 1.88
C PRO A 615 4.01 -25.71 2.45
N ARG A 616 2.72 -25.76 2.81
CA ARG A 616 1.90 -24.63 3.29
C ARG A 616 1.64 -23.55 2.23
N GLY A 617 1.83 -23.88 0.96
CA GLY A 617 1.49 -23.01 -0.17
C GLY A 617 -0.02 -22.84 -0.34
N VAL A 618 -0.40 -21.80 -1.10
CA VAL A 618 -1.80 -21.42 -1.28
C VAL A 618 -2.25 -21.61 -2.73
N LEU A 619 -3.24 -22.47 -2.93
CA LEU A 619 -3.99 -22.57 -4.17
C LEU A 619 -5.22 -21.64 -4.10
N VAL A 620 -5.33 -20.74 -5.07
CA VAL A 620 -6.52 -19.90 -5.26
C VAL A 620 -7.29 -20.40 -6.47
N ALA A 621 -8.49 -20.92 -6.24
CA ALA A 621 -9.40 -21.34 -7.30
C ALA A 621 -10.25 -20.14 -7.73
N ALA A 622 -10.02 -19.66 -8.95
CA ALA A 622 -10.78 -18.57 -9.57
C ALA A 622 -11.54 -19.00 -10.84
N GLY A 623 -11.17 -20.14 -11.43
CA GLY A 623 -11.92 -20.80 -12.51
C GLY A 623 -13.07 -21.69 -11.99
N PHE A 624 -14.03 -21.98 -12.87
CA PHE A 624 -15.19 -22.82 -12.59
C PHE A 624 -15.07 -24.14 -13.38
N PRO A 625 -14.41 -25.18 -12.83
CA PRO A 625 -14.33 -26.50 -13.49
C PRO A 625 -15.70 -27.18 -13.52
N GLU A 626 -16.00 -27.89 -14.61
CA GLU A 626 -17.31 -28.51 -14.86
C GLU A 626 -17.56 -29.68 -13.89
N HIS A 627 -16.55 -30.49 -13.62
CA HIS A 627 -16.66 -31.67 -12.76
C HIS A 627 -16.21 -31.42 -11.30
N GLY A 628 -16.03 -30.14 -10.93
CA GLY A 628 -15.56 -29.73 -9.60
C GLY A 628 -14.04 -29.82 -9.41
N LEU A 629 -13.58 -29.43 -8.22
CA LEU A 629 -12.15 -29.44 -7.88
C LEU A 629 -11.68 -30.84 -7.50
N LYS A 630 -10.59 -31.30 -8.14
CA LYS A 630 -9.90 -32.55 -7.81
C LYS A 630 -8.58 -32.25 -7.10
N PHE A 631 -8.24 -33.07 -6.10
CA PHE A 631 -6.97 -33.00 -5.37
C PHE A 631 -6.49 -34.40 -4.99
N ASP A 632 -5.19 -34.63 -5.05
CA ASP A 632 -4.55 -35.70 -4.30
C ASP A 632 -4.66 -35.39 -2.79
N PRO A 633 -5.44 -36.17 -2.02
CA PRO A 633 -5.63 -35.91 -0.60
C PRO A 633 -4.32 -36.05 0.19
N MET A 634 -3.38 -36.89 -0.27
CA MET A 634 -2.10 -37.06 0.42
C MET A 634 -1.23 -35.81 0.28
N ASN A 635 -1.17 -35.23 -0.92
CA ASN A 635 -0.46 -33.97 -1.16
C ASN A 635 -1.05 -32.82 -0.31
N LEU A 636 -2.39 -32.72 -0.25
CA LEU A 636 -3.07 -31.71 0.56
C LEU A 636 -2.75 -31.83 2.06
N ILE A 637 -2.82 -33.04 2.62
CA ILE A 637 -2.63 -33.30 4.05
C ILE A 637 -1.15 -33.21 4.45
N LEU A 638 -0.27 -33.93 3.73
CA LEU A 638 1.14 -34.03 4.13
C LEU A 638 1.92 -32.73 3.95
N ARG A 639 1.48 -31.89 3.01
CA ARG A 639 2.13 -30.59 2.73
C ARG A 639 1.31 -29.43 3.26
N GLU A 640 0.22 -29.69 3.98
CA GLU A 640 -0.65 -28.66 4.58
C GLU A 640 -1.07 -27.57 3.58
N ILE A 641 -1.41 -27.97 2.35
CA ILE A 641 -1.79 -27.02 1.30
C ILE A 641 -3.10 -26.32 1.68
N VAL A 642 -3.16 -25.02 1.37
CA VAL A 642 -4.37 -24.22 1.52
C VAL A 642 -5.08 -24.14 0.19
N VAL A 643 -6.37 -24.51 0.16
CA VAL A 643 -7.24 -24.24 -0.98
C VAL A 643 -8.21 -23.13 -0.60
N LYS A 644 -8.21 -22.04 -1.37
CA LYS A 644 -9.10 -20.88 -1.19
C LYS A 644 -9.88 -20.61 -2.46
N GLY A 645 -11.21 -20.69 -2.38
CA GLY A 645 -12.09 -20.16 -3.44
C GLY A 645 -12.19 -18.63 -3.33
N THR A 646 -12.30 -17.96 -4.49
CA THR A 646 -12.56 -16.52 -4.54
C THR A 646 -13.57 -16.21 -5.63
N VAL A 647 -14.48 -15.28 -5.37
CA VAL A 647 -15.49 -14.85 -6.34
C VAL A 647 -15.74 -13.35 -6.19
N HIS A 648 -15.42 -12.59 -7.23
CA HIS A 648 -15.52 -11.13 -7.28
C HIS A 648 -14.81 -10.42 -6.10
N GLY A 649 -14.97 -9.10 -6.01
CA GLY A 649 -14.53 -8.28 -4.88
C GLY A 649 -15.64 -7.34 -4.46
N SER A 650 -15.55 -6.81 -3.24
CA SER A 650 -16.42 -5.74 -2.75
C SER A 650 -16.27 -4.47 -3.60
N MET A 651 -17.20 -3.52 -3.45
CA MET A 651 -17.11 -2.23 -4.14
C MET A 651 -15.86 -1.42 -3.71
N SER A 652 -15.45 -1.54 -2.44
CA SER A 652 -14.20 -0.96 -1.94
C SER A 652 -12.97 -1.57 -2.60
N GLU A 653 -12.89 -2.91 -2.65
CA GLU A 653 -11.77 -3.61 -3.30
C GLU A 653 -11.73 -3.35 -4.81
N THR A 654 -12.90 -3.22 -5.44
CA THR A 654 -13.00 -2.85 -6.86
C THR A 654 -12.44 -1.44 -7.09
N ARG A 655 -12.73 -0.48 -6.22
CA ARG A 655 -12.18 0.88 -6.31
C ARG A 655 -10.65 0.86 -6.17
N GLU A 656 -10.14 0.20 -5.13
CA GLU A 656 -8.69 0.04 -4.91
C GLU A 656 -8.01 -0.63 -6.11
N MET A 657 -8.64 -1.67 -6.67
CA MET A 657 -8.14 -2.36 -7.86
C MET A 657 -8.03 -1.41 -9.06
N ILE A 658 -9.05 -0.58 -9.32
CA ILE A 658 -9.03 0.37 -10.44
C ILE A 658 -7.94 1.44 -10.25
N GLU A 659 -7.75 1.94 -9.03
CA GLU A 659 -6.65 2.87 -8.71
C GLU A 659 -5.29 2.21 -8.96
N PHE A 660 -5.13 0.96 -8.53
CA PHE A 660 -3.91 0.17 -8.75
C PHE A 660 -3.62 -0.07 -10.23
N VAL A 661 -4.66 -0.33 -11.04
CA VAL A 661 -4.57 -0.46 -12.51
C VAL A 661 -4.02 0.82 -13.13
N VAL A 662 -4.55 1.98 -12.75
CA VAL A 662 -4.11 3.28 -13.26
C VAL A 662 -2.66 3.55 -12.87
N GLN A 663 -2.31 3.30 -11.61
CA GLN A 663 -0.98 3.55 -11.08
C GLN A 663 0.11 2.74 -11.79
N HIS A 664 -0.15 1.46 -12.09
CA HIS A 664 0.87 0.55 -12.62
C HIS A 664 0.76 0.34 -14.14
N GLY A 665 -0.23 0.95 -14.78
CA GLY A 665 -0.46 0.84 -16.22
C GLY A 665 -0.88 -0.57 -16.67
N ILE A 666 -1.67 -1.26 -15.85
CA ILE A 666 -2.20 -2.60 -16.17
C ILE A 666 -3.19 -2.48 -17.34
N ARG A 667 -3.12 -3.40 -18.30
CA ARG A 667 -3.95 -3.36 -19.51
C ARG A 667 -4.59 -4.72 -19.79
N SER A 668 -5.91 -4.70 -20.03
CA SER A 668 -6.59 -5.84 -20.61
C SER A 668 -6.18 -6.00 -22.08
N HIS A 669 -5.97 -7.25 -22.51
CA HIS A 669 -5.87 -7.57 -23.93
C HIS A 669 -7.27 -7.76 -24.50
N LEU A 670 -7.67 -6.94 -25.47
CA LEU A 670 -9.05 -6.85 -25.94
C LEU A 670 -9.18 -7.29 -27.40
N THR A 671 -10.19 -8.09 -27.72
CA THR A 671 -10.71 -8.23 -29.08
C THR A 671 -11.96 -7.36 -29.21
N LEU A 672 -11.90 -6.31 -30.01
CA LEU A 672 -13.01 -5.38 -30.19
C LEU A 672 -13.96 -5.87 -31.29
N LEU A 673 -15.25 -5.90 -30.98
CA LEU A 673 -16.32 -6.33 -31.88
C LEU A 673 -17.35 -5.20 -32.04
N THR A 674 -17.96 -5.10 -33.21
CA THR A 674 -19.22 -4.34 -33.40
C THR A 674 -20.41 -5.11 -32.81
N MET A 675 -21.58 -4.46 -32.67
CA MET A 675 -22.77 -5.16 -32.18
C MET A 675 -23.23 -6.25 -33.15
N GLU A 676 -23.05 -5.99 -34.45
CA GLU A 676 -23.37 -6.90 -35.54
C GLU A 676 -22.45 -8.13 -35.54
N GLU A 677 -21.15 -7.95 -35.29
CA GLU A 677 -20.19 -9.07 -35.18
C GLU A 677 -20.36 -9.92 -33.91
N ALA A 678 -21.15 -9.45 -32.95
CA ALA A 678 -21.32 -10.07 -31.64
C ALA A 678 -22.55 -10.99 -31.52
N GLU A 679 -23.37 -11.14 -32.56
CA GLU A 679 -24.54 -12.05 -32.51
C GLU A 679 -24.16 -13.51 -32.22
N ASP A 680 -23.02 -13.97 -32.74
CA ASP A 680 -22.46 -15.30 -32.51
C ASP A 680 -21.30 -15.32 -31.49
N ILE A 681 -21.20 -14.30 -30.63
CA ILE A 681 -20.10 -14.13 -29.68
C ILE A 681 -19.91 -15.32 -28.72
N ALA A 682 -21.01 -15.99 -28.32
CA ALA A 682 -20.95 -17.17 -27.46
C ALA A 682 -20.29 -18.35 -28.19
N ALA A 683 -20.79 -18.69 -29.38
CA ALA A 683 -20.24 -19.75 -30.22
C ALA A 683 -18.77 -19.48 -30.59
N LYS A 684 -18.41 -18.23 -30.94
CA LYS A 684 -17.03 -17.85 -31.20
C LYS A 684 -16.13 -17.91 -29.96
N SER A 685 -16.66 -17.61 -28.77
CA SER A 685 -15.91 -17.71 -27.52
C SER A 685 -15.66 -19.16 -27.12
N GLU A 686 -16.65 -20.05 -27.29
CA GLU A 686 -16.51 -21.51 -27.12
C GLU A 686 -15.49 -22.09 -28.10
N ALA A 687 -15.54 -21.67 -29.36
CA ALA A 687 -14.57 -22.01 -30.39
C ALA A 687 -13.20 -21.35 -30.19
N ARG A 688 -13.04 -20.53 -29.13
CA ARG A 688 -11.82 -19.78 -28.78
C ARG A 688 -11.29 -18.93 -29.94
N ALA A 689 -12.20 -18.35 -30.71
CA ALA A 689 -11.88 -17.53 -31.87
C ALA A 689 -11.32 -16.13 -31.52
N PHE A 690 -11.34 -15.75 -30.24
CA PHE A 690 -10.89 -14.44 -29.77
C PHE A 690 -9.59 -14.51 -28.98
N THR A 691 -8.78 -13.47 -29.08
CA THR A 691 -7.56 -13.31 -28.27
C THR A 691 -7.86 -12.36 -27.11
N GLY A 692 -7.58 -12.78 -25.87
CA GLY A 692 -7.88 -12.00 -24.67
C GLY A 692 -9.38 -11.91 -24.36
N ARG A 693 -9.87 -10.72 -24.00
CA ARG A 693 -11.28 -10.47 -23.66
C ARG A 693 -12.05 -9.92 -24.87
N PRO A 694 -13.11 -10.59 -25.35
CA PRO A 694 -13.98 -10.00 -26.36
C PRO A 694 -14.80 -8.85 -25.75
N VAL A 695 -14.82 -7.71 -26.43
CA VAL A 695 -15.50 -6.48 -26.00
C VAL A 695 -16.32 -5.93 -27.14
N VAL A 696 -17.62 -5.78 -26.93
CA VAL A 696 -18.53 -5.17 -27.90
C VAL A 696 -18.46 -3.66 -27.75
N LYS A 697 -17.99 -2.97 -28.79
CA LYS A 697 -17.96 -1.52 -28.89
C LYS A 697 -19.30 -1.02 -29.43
N ILE A 698 -20.00 -0.24 -28.63
CA ILE A 698 -21.38 0.22 -28.93
C ILE A 698 -21.36 1.62 -29.58
N GLY A 699 -20.20 2.28 -29.59
CA GLY A 699 -19.94 3.55 -30.25
C GLY A 699 -20.20 4.76 -29.35
N MET A 700 -19.30 5.74 -29.39
CA MET A 700 -19.61 7.13 -29.07
C MET A 700 -19.79 7.82 -30.42
N GLN A 701 -21.02 8.16 -30.79
CA GLN A 701 -21.24 9.23 -31.76
C GLN A 701 -21.05 10.56 -31.06
#